data_AF-A0A1G7Q3L0-F1
#
_entry.id   AF-A0A1G7Q3L0-F1
#
_cell.length_a   1.000
_cell.length_b   1.000
_cell.length_c   1.000
_cell.angle_alpha   90.00
_cell.angle_beta   90.00
_cell.angle_gamma   90.00
#
_symmetry.space_group_name_H-M   'P 1'
#
loop_
_entity.id
_entity.type
_entity.pdbx_description
1 polymer ?
#
loop_
_entity_poly.entity_id
_entity_poly.type
_entity_poly.pdbx_seq_one_letter_code
_entity_poly.pdbx_strand_id
1 'polypeptide(L)'
;MTGLLPQGAWRRAAPYLLIAVATILLFCWLGKRPGERVGDGSEYYAMFYAWDEGQRPWMDTAANAAYDKLQRSTEVVGLVPRPWFYEAFSELRVGNTTDFNHFWFYSLLALVCQKLAMLLGIKLSIHASFLALHGVLIGTTVAAAYHYYRLRGMLVMLLLIFASPLLWYLDKVHTEPFTLCLLFIGMMQMHRARYAAAAWLFALVSTQNPSFALIAGIPWAYRVLLQWRQRFSGSELLLLALAAVTVLLHPLYYEMRYGVVTPQLLAGGAALGSNLSSFYVWILDPDLGLLPNWPLGTAALLAAGALWYWRRRFPQAQPAAPRQGSNWPEAAFLLAYVLINFYAQSSTSNLNSGATPGLARYALWYMPLAFSLLLWISAQCPWRTARGYALALGVLLLTGAALQRYNPHTPEQYVTPSRLSYLLQSKLPTWYNPAPEIFMERYSGHGEERAYDLIVGPDCRKMLLIYHVNTPGAMSPNRCLFDNDKLSAYRRAVQAQVPQPYGYVYLSDAQAMGMLLSVSPAPYKLGLQDSGGFVLGRGWGQQEPWGVWSVGKRAELNFPCSGEQFYRVDQPFDVALKMEPYGQQALTLRAGEQVLWQGPLRAGGADIRFTVPPSNCKQGVSQVVLEIANPTRPSDDGKSGDNRALGVSLFGLQFLGQTPSL
;
A
#
# COMPACT_ATOMS: atom_id res chain seq x y z
N MET A 1 -41.89 -1.95 22.12
CA MET A 1 -41.06 -0.72 21.90
C MET A 1 -41.76 0.39 21.10
N THR A 2 -42.90 0.14 20.44
CA THR A 2 -43.59 1.13 19.57
C THR A 2 -44.39 2.23 20.31
N GLY A 3 -44.56 2.15 21.64
CA GLY A 3 -45.32 3.13 22.42
C GLY A 3 -44.52 4.18 23.20
N LEU A 4 -43.18 4.16 23.18
CA LEU A 4 -42.34 4.95 24.09
C LEU A 4 -41.77 6.27 23.51
N LEU A 5 -41.92 6.52 22.21
CA LEU A 5 -41.43 7.75 21.59
C LEU A 5 -42.49 8.32 20.63
N PRO A 6 -42.71 9.64 20.60
CA PRO A 6 -43.56 10.29 19.61
C PRO A 6 -43.15 9.85 18.19
N GLN A 7 -44.10 9.60 17.29
CA GLN A 7 -43.82 9.11 15.92
C GLN A 7 -42.76 9.96 15.19
N GLY A 8 -42.68 11.26 15.47
CA GLY A 8 -41.67 12.17 14.91
C GLY A 8 -40.25 11.96 15.44
N ALA A 9 -40.06 11.40 16.63
CA ALA A 9 -38.75 11.08 17.19
C ALA A 9 -38.17 9.82 16.53
N TRP A 10 -39.00 8.78 16.31
CA TRP A 10 -38.59 7.57 15.59
C TRP A 10 -38.10 7.86 14.18
N ARG A 11 -38.82 8.71 13.42
CA ARG A 11 -38.39 9.11 12.06
C ARG A 11 -37.02 9.82 12.05
N ARG A 12 -36.67 10.52 13.13
CA ARG A 12 -35.36 11.18 13.26
C ARG A 12 -34.26 10.23 13.71
N ALA A 13 -34.58 9.26 14.59
CA ALA A 13 -33.62 8.33 15.17
C ALA A 13 -33.32 7.12 14.28
N ALA A 14 -34.30 6.63 13.51
CA ALA A 14 -34.18 5.40 12.72
C ALA A 14 -32.96 5.35 11.78
N PRO A 15 -32.57 6.43 11.07
CA PRO A 15 -31.38 6.41 10.23
C PRO A 15 -30.09 6.19 11.03
N TYR A 16 -29.97 6.79 12.21
CA TYR A 16 -28.80 6.62 13.08
C TYR A 16 -28.75 5.21 13.67
N LEU A 17 -29.91 4.65 14.04
CA LEU A 17 -29.99 3.26 14.48
C LEU A 17 -29.57 2.30 13.36
N LEU A 18 -30.02 2.53 12.13
CA LEU A 18 -29.63 1.72 10.97
C LEU A 18 -28.12 1.81 10.71
N ILE A 19 -27.54 3.01 10.77
CA ILE A 19 -26.09 3.20 10.65
C ILE A 19 -25.37 2.41 11.75
N ALA A 20 -25.79 2.55 13.01
CA ALA A 20 -25.19 1.84 14.14
C ALA A 20 -25.26 0.32 13.97
N VAL A 21 -26.42 -0.22 13.62
CA VAL A 21 -26.60 -1.67 13.37
C VAL A 21 -25.76 -2.15 12.20
N ALA A 22 -25.76 -1.43 11.07
CA ALA A 22 -24.95 -1.79 9.90
C ALA A 22 -23.45 -1.81 10.23
N THR A 23 -22.97 -0.80 10.98
CA THR A 23 -21.58 -0.73 11.43
C THR A 23 -21.24 -1.88 12.39
N ILE A 24 -22.09 -2.17 13.37
CA ILE A 24 -21.88 -3.31 14.29
C ILE A 24 -21.80 -4.60 13.49
N LEU A 25 -22.74 -4.86 12.58
CA LEU A 25 -22.74 -6.07 11.75
C LEU A 25 -21.47 -6.19 10.90
N LEU A 26 -21.02 -5.08 10.29
CA LEU A 26 -19.78 -5.04 9.51
C LEU A 26 -18.57 -5.43 10.37
N PHE A 27 -18.40 -4.81 11.53
CA PHE A 27 -17.23 -5.05 12.37
C PHE A 27 -17.30 -6.37 13.15
N CYS A 28 -18.50 -6.89 13.42
CA CYS A 28 -18.67 -8.27 13.88
C CYS A 28 -18.25 -9.27 12.79
N TRP A 29 -18.50 -8.97 11.51
CA TRP A 29 -18.05 -9.81 10.41
C TRP A 29 -16.53 -9.71 10.19
N LEU A 30 -15.96 -8.51 10.23
CA LEU A 30 -14.51 -8.30 10.13
C LEU A 30 -13.77 -8.92 11.33
N GLY A 31 -14.30 -8.80 12.55
CA GLY A 31 -13.69 -9.36 13.76
C GLY A 31 -13.71 -10.89 13.86
N LYS A 32 -14.36 -11.60 12.93
CA LYS A 32 -14.21 -13.05 12.79
C LYS A 32 -12.92 -13.46 12.08
N ARG A 33 -12.22 -12.50 11.49
CA ARG A 33 -10.96 -12.76 10.78
C ARG A 33 -9.82 -12.86 11.79
N PRO A 34 -8.78 -13.67 11.50
CA PRO A 34 -7.58 -13.67 12.31
C PRO A 34 -6.94 -12.28 12.27
N GLY A 35 -6.41 -11.84 13.41
CA GLY A 35 -5.65 -10.60 13.45
C GLY A 35 -4.37 -10.76 12.64
N GLU A 36 -4.08 -9.79 11.79
CA GLU A 36 -2.83 -9.74 11.02
C GLU A 36 -2.14 -8.42 11.33
N ARG A 37 -0.84 -8.49 11.64
CA ARG A 37 -0.02 -7.30 11.76
C ARG A 37 0.32 -6.79 10.37
N VAL A 38 0.03 -5.51 10.13
CA VAL A 38 0.49 -4.74 8.97
C VAL A 38 1.27 -3.51 9.46
N GLY A 39 2.27 -3.08 8.70
CA GLY A 39 3.09 -1.91 9.05
C GLY A 39 3.43 -1.80 10.54
N ASP A 40 3.14 -0.67 11.15
CA ASP A 40 3.52 -0.37 12.54
C ASP A 40 2.58 -1.00 13.59
N GLY A 41 1.70 -1.94 13.18
CA GLY A 41 0.69 -2.58 14.03
C GLY A 41 1.23 -3.12 15.35
N SER A 42 2.45 -3.67 15.36
CA SER A 42 3.07 -4.22 16.56
C SER A 42 3.30 -3.16 17.65
N GLU A 43 3.64 -1.92 17.27
CA GLU A 43 3.81 -0.80 18.20
C GLU A 43 2.47 -0.45 18.86
N TYR A 44 1.37 -0.44 18.09
CA TYR A 44 0.04 -0.14 18.63
C TYR A 44 -0.45 -1.22 19.61
N TYR A 45 -0.20 -2.50 19.33
CA TYR A 45 -0.50 -3.58 20.27
C TYR A 45 0.35 -3.49 21.54
N ALA A 46 1.63 -3.14 21.43
CA ALA A 46 2.48 -2.94 22.59
C ALA A 46 1.98 -1.76 23.44
N MET A 47 1.74 -0.60 22.84
CA MET A 47 1.19 0.57 23.54
C MET A 47 -0.20 0.33 24.14
N PHE A 48 -1.00 -0.59 23.59
CA PHE A 48 -2.24 -1.01 24.23
C PHE A 48 -1.96 -1.68 25.59
N TYR A 49 -0.99 -2.59 25.66
CA TYR A 49 -0.60 -3.23 26.93
C TYR A 49 0.13 -2.28 27.89
N ALA A 50 0.84 -1.27 27.38
CA ALA A 50 1.38 -0.20 28.21
C ALA A 50 0.25 0.48 29.03
N TRP A 51 -0.90 0.70 28.40
CA TRP A 51 -2.08 1.24 29.07
C TRP A 51 -2.84 0.21 29.90
N ASP A 52 -3.04 -1.02 29.38
CA ASP A 52 -3.86 -2.03 30.06
C ASP A 52 -3.20 -2.56 31.34
N GLU A 53 -1.91 -2.89 31.26
CA GLU A 53 -1.14 -3.48 32.37
C GLU A 53 -0.41 -2.40 33.17
N GLY A 54 0.18 -1.41 32.49
CA GLY A 54 1.03 -0.38 33.11
C GLY A 54 0.30 0.92 33.48
N GLN A 55 -0.90 1.17 32.92
CA GLN A 55 -1.65 2.43 33.04
C GLN A 55 -0.82 3.68 32.67
N ARG A 56 0.05 3.54 31.67
CA ARG A 56 0.98 4.59 31.24
C ARG A 56 1.28 4.49 29.74
N PRO A 57 1.81 5.55 29.10
CA PRO A 57 2.05 5.54 27.67
C PRO A 57 3.24 4.69 27.19
N TRP A 58 4.12 4.25 28.11
CA TRP A 58 5.35 3.52 27.78
C TRP A 58 5.32 2.07 28.30
N MET A 59 6.08 1.20 27.64
CA MET A 59 6.23 -0.21 28.05
C MET A 59 7.05 -0.32 29.33
N ASP A 60 6.57 -1.15 30.26
CA ASP A 60 7.29 -1.61 31.44
C ASP A 60 7.36 -3.14 31.49
N THR A 61 7.87 -3.71 32.58
CA THR A 61 8.01 -5.17 32.72
C THR A 61 6.69 -5.93 32.57
N ALA A 62 5.58 -5.39 33.11
CA ALA A 62 4.28 -6.04 33.04
C ALA A 62 3.71 -5.99 31.62
N ALA A 63 3.75 -4.81 30.98
CA ALA A 63 3.31 -4.65 29.60
C ALA A 63 4.14 -5.50 28.62
N ASN A 64 5.46 -5.60 28.82
CA ASN A 64 6.35 -6.45 28.03
C ASN A 64 5.97 -7.93 28.15
N ALA A 65 5.68 -8.42 29.36
CA ALA A 65 5.27 -9.80 29.58
C ALA A 65 3.93 -10.12 28.89
N ALA A 66 2.98 -9.18 28.91
CA ALA A 66 1.69 -9.32 28.22
C ALA A 66 1.84 -9.34 26.70
N TYR A 67 2.68 -8.45 26.14
CA TYR A 67 3.00 -8.46 24.71
C TYR A 67 3.69 -9.76 24.28
N ASP A 68 4.68 -10.24 25.04
CA ASP A 68 5.37 -11.51 24.75
C ASP A 68 4.38 -12.70 24.79
N LYS A 69 3.36 -12.64 25.64
CA LYS A 69 2.28 -13.63 25.66
C LYS A 69 1.40 -13.57 24.42
N LEU A 70 1.03 -12.36 23.97
CA LEU A 70 0.27 -12.18 22.72
C LEU A 70 1.08 -12.69 21.51
N GLN A 71 2.37 -12.38 21.44
CA GLN A 71 3.23 -12.85 20.36
C GLN A 71 3.25 -14.38 20.27
N ARG A 72 3.30 -15.07 21.42
CA ARG A 72 3.27 -16.54 21.50
C ARG A 72 1.89 -17.16 21.26
N SER A 73 0.79 -16.40 21.43
CA SER A 73 -0.56 -16.95 21.32
C SER A 73 -1.02 -17.19 19.89
N THR A 74 -0.33 -16.63 18.89
CA THR A 74 -0.70 -16.65 17.46
C THR A 74 -2.05 -15.98 17.14
N GLU A 75 -2.66 -15.27 18.12
CA GLU A 75 -3.92 -14.53 17.92
C GLU A 75 -3.77 -13.44 16.85
N VAL A 76 -2.60 -12.82 16.80
CA VAL A 76 -2.21 -11.86 15.76
C VAL A 76 -0.97 -12.38 15.06
N VAL A 77 -1.09 -12.65 13.76
CA VAL A 77 0.01 -13.17 12.94
C VAL A 77 0.96 -12.03 12.58
N GLY A 78 2.27 -12.31 12.58
CA GLY A 78 3.31 -11.39 12.09
C GLY A 78 3.83 -10.37 13.10
N LEU A 79 3.48 -10.48 14.39
CA LEU A 79 4.00 -9.61 15.45
C LEU A 79 5.53 -9.70 15.57
N VAL A 80 6.20 -8.54 15.67
CA VAL A 80 7.66 -8.50 15.88
C VAL A 80 8.06 -8.86 17.31
N PRO A 81 9.19 -9.55 17.48
CA PRO A 81 9.70 -9.90 18.80
C PRO A 81 10.24 -8.67 19.54
N ARG A 82 10.08 -8.66 20.86
CA ARG A 82 10.53 -7.55 21.73
C ARG A 82 11.99 -7.13 21.54
N PRO A 83 12.98 -8.04 21.36
CA PRO A 83 14.36 -7.65 21.04
C PRO A 83 14.47 -6.71 19.83
N TRP A 84 13.63 -6.90 18.81
CA TRP A 84 13.62 -6.03 17.62
C TRP A 84 13.24 -4.60 17.99
N PHE A 85 12.23 -4.39 18.84
CA PHE A 85 11.88 -3.04 19.30
C PHE A 85 13.01 -2.35 20.06
N TYR A 86 13.75 -3.10 20.88
CA TYR A 86 14.84 -2.54 21.67
C TYR A 86 16.03 -2.11 20.82
N GLU A 87 16.22 -2.77 19.68
CA GLU A 87 17.21 -2.42 18.68
C GLU A 87 16.72 -1.24 17.81
N ALA A 88 15.51 -1.35 17.26
CA ALA A 88 14.94 -0.34 16.38
C ALA A 88 14.68 1.01 17.07
N PHE A 89 14.35 1.01 18.36
CA PHE A 89 14.01 2.19 19.14
C PHE A 89 14.93 2.39 20.35
N SER A 90 16.23 2.14 20.17
CA SER A 90 17.24 2.29 21.23
C SER A 90 17.21 3.66 21.90
N GLU A 91 17.02 4.72 21.10
CA GLU A 91 16.96 6.12 21.57
C GLU A 91 15.69 6.45 22.36
N LEU A 92 14.64 5.64 22.24
CA LEU A 92 13.36 5.82 22.95
C LEU A 92 13.30 4.98 24.22
N ARG A 93 14.43 4.76 24.89
CA ARG A 93 14.52 3.96 26.12
C ARG A 93 14.97 4.79 27.31
N VAL A 94 14.28 4.59 28.43
CA VAL A 94 14.67 5.15 29.73
C VAL A 94 14.75 4.00 30.73
N GLY A 95 15.96 3.57 31.08
CA GLY A 95 16.20 2.38 31.88
C GLY A 95 15.58 1.12 31.25
N ASN A 96 14.68 0.46 32.00
CA ASN A 96 13.98 -0.74 31.54
C ASN A 96 12.64 -0.45 30.84
N THR A 97 12.37 0.82 30.52
CA THR A 97 11.13 1.23 29.84
C THR A 97 11.39 1.64 28.40
N THR A 98 10.37 1.50 27.56
CA THR A 98 10.48 1.74 26.11
C THR A 98 9.24 2.48 25.61
N ASP A 99 9.47 3.56 24.87
CA ASP A 99 8.48 4.22 24.03
C ASP A 99 8.68 3.83 22.57
N PHE A 100 7.71 4.21 21.74
CA PHE A 100 7.71 3.90 20.32
C PHE A 100 7.72 5.16 19.47
N ASN A 101 8.07 4.99 18.20
CA ASN A 101 8.08 6.06 17.23
C ASN A 101 6.67 6.62 16.97
N HIS A 102 5.65 5.77 17.12
CA HIS A 102 4.25 6.14 17.02
C HIS A 102 3.63 6.56 18.36
N PHE A 103 2.57 7.36 18.27
CA PHE A 103 1.93 8.01 19.41
C PHE A 103 0.86 7.13 20.08
N TRP A 104 0.85 7.12 21.41
CA TRP A 104 0.06 6.21 22.24
C TRP A 104 -1.46 6.47 22.30
N PHE A 105 -1.97 7.61 21.81
CA PHE A 105 -3.37 7.99 22.01
C PHE A 105 -4.37 7.07 21.30
N TYR A 106 -4.04 6.60 20.10
CA TYR A 106 -4.87 5.63 19.37
C TYR A 106 -5.05 4.32 20.15
N SER A 107 -3.97 3.77 20.73
CA SER A 107 -4.03 2.56 21.56
C SER A 107 -4.82 2.77 22.85
N LEU A 108 -4.71 3.95 23.48
CA LEU A 108 -5.53 4.30 24.64
C LEU A 108 -7.03 4.28 24.31
N LEU A 109 -7.44 4.83 23.16
CA LEU A 109 -8.85 4.81 22.76
C LEU A 109 -9.36 3.39 22.50
N ALA A 110 -8.53 2.51 21.94
CA ALA A 110 -8.89 1.10 21.77
C ALA A 110 -9.10 0.41 23.13
N LEU A 111 -8.26 0.72 24.12
CA LEU A 111 -8.44 0.24 25.50
C LEU A 111 -9.77 0.73 26.09
N VAL A 112 -10.14 2.00 25.89
CA VAL A 112 -11.44 2.51 26.33
C VAL A 112 -12.59 1.71 25.73
N CYS A 113 -12.53 1.35 24.44
CA CYS A 113 -13.52 0.47 23.82
C CYS A 113 -13.58 -0.91 24.50
N GLN A 114 -12.44 -1.50 24.85
CA GLN A 114 -12.39 -2.76 25.60
C GLN A 114 -13.04 -2.63 26.98
N LYS A 115 -12.67 -1.61 27.76
CA LYS A 115 -13.20 -1.38 29.12
C LYS A 115 -14.72 -1.15 29.09
N LEU A 116 -15.22 -0.38 28.12
CA LEU A 116 -16.67 -0.18 27.93
C LEU A 116 -17.40 -1.46 27.55
N ALA A 117 -16.83 -2.30 26.68
CA ALA A 117 -17.41 -3.59 26.32
C ALA A 117 -17.48 -4.53 27.54
N MET A 118 -16.48 -4.50 28.41
CA MET A 118 -16.47 -5.30 29.64
C MET A 118 -17.57 -4.88 30.63
N LEU A 119 -17.97 -3.61 30.68
CA LEU A 119 -19.13 -3.17 31.47
C LEU A 119 -20.44 -3.84 31.02
N LEU A 120 -20.49 -4.31 29.76
CA LEU A 120 -21.61 -5.05 29.18
C LEU A 120 -21.41 -6.58 29.25
N GLY A 121 -20.37 -7.05 29.93
CA GLY A 121 -20.02 -8.48 30.01
C GLY A 121 -19.38 -9.04 28.73
N ILE A 122 -18.99 -8.18 27.79
CA ILE A 122 -18.36 -8.59 26.52
C ILE A 122 -16.84 -8.51 26.67
N LYS A 123 -16.16 -9.66 26.55
CA LYS A 123 -14.70 -9.72 26.51
C LYS A 123 -14.21 -9.57 25.08
N LEU A 124 -13.59 -8.44 24.77
CA LEU A 124 -12.95 -8.20 23.49
C LEU A 124 -11.48 -8.63 23.55
N SER A 125 -11.06 -9.33 22.51
CA SER A 125 -9.64 -9.53 22.19
C SER A 125 -8.97 -8.19 21.91
N ILE A 126 -7.64 -8.12 21.95
CA ILE A 126 -6.91 -6.88 21.71
C ILE A 126 -7.17 -6.36 20.28
N HIS A 127 -7.11 -7.24 19.28
CA HIS A 127 -7.42 -6.89 17.90
C HIS A 127 -8.87 -6.40 17.77
N ALA A 128 -9.82 -7.13 18.36
CA ALA A 128 -11.23 -6.76 18.35
C ALA A 128 -11.51 -5.40 19.03
N SER A 129 -10.67 -4.98 19.98
CA SER A 129 -10.79 -3.68 20.65
C SER A 129 -10.46 -2.52 19.70
N PHE A 130 -9.44 -2.67 18.85
CA PHE A 130 -9.15 -1.72 17.78
C PHE A 130 -10.23 -1.70 16.70
N LEU A 131 -10.76 -2.86 16.31
CA LEU A 131 -11.87 -2.94 15.36
C LEU A 131 -13.15 -2.29 15.92
N ALA A 132 -13.42 -2.43 17.22
CA ALA A 132 -14.51 -1.72 17.86
C ALA A 132 -14.32 -0.19 17.78
N LEU A 133 -13.11 0.31 18.02
CA LEU A 133 -12.77 1.72 17.84
C LEU A 133 -13.01 2.17 16.39
N HIS A 134 -12.54 1.41 15.39
CA HIS A 134 -12.80 1.71 13.97
C HIS A 134 -14.30 1.74 13.66
N GLY A 135 -15.08 0.82 14.21
CA GLY A 135 -16.53 0.81 14.13
C GLY A 135 -17.14 2.10 14.66
N VAL A 136 -16.75 2.53 15.86
CA VAL A 136 -17.23 3.81 16.44
C VAL A 136 -16.87 4.99 15.54
N LEU A 137 -15.64 5.05 15.03
CA LEU A 137 -15.16 6.14 14.16
C LEU A 137 -15.92 6.20 12.83
N ILE A 138 -16.06 5.06 12.14
CA ILE A 138 -16.76 4.96 10.85
C ILE A 138 -18.25 5.25 11.04
N GLY A 139 -18.89 4.63 12.03
CA GLY A 139 -20.30 4.86 12.35
C GLY A 139 -20.58 6.33 12.66
N THR A 140 -19.73 6.98 13.46
CA THR A 140 -19.85 8.40 13.79
C THR A 140 -19.65 9.30 12.57
N THR A 141 -18.71 8.95 11.69
CA THR A 141 -18.43 9.72 10.46
C THR A 141 -19.60 9.65 9.49
N VAL A 142 -20.17 8.46 9.27
CA VAL A 142 -21.37 8.28 8.44
C VAL A 142 -22.58 8.96 9.05
N ALA A 143 -22.75 8.87 10.38
CA ALA A 143 -23.79 9.58 11.12
C ALA A 143 -23.66 11.10 11.00
N ALA A 144 -22.44 11.64 11.09
CA ALA A 144 -22.17 13.07 10.88
C ALA A 144 -22.51 13.50 9.44
N ALA A 145 -22.11 12.70 8.44
CA ALA A 145 -22.45 12.95 7.05
C ALA A 145 -23.97 12.99 6.83
N TYR A 146 -24.71 12.06 7.44
CA TYR A 146 -26.17 12.03 7.42
C TYR A 146 -26.78 13.22 8.18
N HIS A 147 -26.22 13.57 9.33
CA HIS A 147 -26.71 14.69 10.15
C HIS A 147 -26.63 16.01 9.39
N TYR A 148 -25.48 16.29 8.76
CA TYR A 148 -25.25 17.56 8.07
C TYR A 148 -25.83 17.61 6.65
N TYR A 149 -25.81 16.50 5.92
CA TYR A 149 -26.13 16.48 4.48
C TYR A 149 -27.14 15.39 4.08
N ARG A 150 -27.82 14.79 5.06
CA ARG A 150 -28.86 13.76 4.87
C ARG A 150 -28.35 12.55 4.10
N LEU A 151 -29.28 11.84 3.45
CA LEU A 151 -28.98 10.63 2.67
C LEU A 151 -27.85 10.86 1.66
N ARG A 152 -27.77 12.04 1.06
CA ARG A 152 -26.74 12.34 0.08
C ARG A 152 -25.34 12.40 0.68
N GLY A 153 -25.16 13.02 1.84
CA GLY A 153 -23.89 12.97 2.57
C GLY A 153 -23.51 11.56 2.98
N MET A 154 -24.49 10.80 3.47
CA MET A 154 -24.31 9.41 3.84
C MET A 154 -23.79 8.57 2.66
N LEU A 155 -24.44 8.68 1.49
CA LEU A 155 -24.03 7.94 0.29
C LEU A 155 -22.64 8.36 -0.21
N VAL A 156 -22.31 9.65 -0.19
CA VAL A 156 -20.96 10.13 -0.52
C VAL A 156 -19.92 9.55 0.45
N MET A 157 -20.22 9.51 1.76
CA MET A 157 -19.31 8.95 2.74
C MET A 157 -19.13 7.44 2.57
N LEU A 158 -20.21 6.70 2.34
CA LEU A 158 -20.14 5.26 2.03
C LEU A 158 -19.28 5.01 0.78
N LEU A 159 -19.43 5.85 -0.25
CA LEU A 159 -18.59 5.76 -1.44
C LEU A 159 -17.10 6.03 -1.12
N LEU A 160 -16.80 7.02 -0.29
CA LEU A 160 -15.43 7.31 0.15
C LEU A 160 -14.82 6.20 1.01
N ILE A 161 -15.63 5.40 1.69
CA ILE A 161 -15.16 4.25 2.48
C ILE A 161 -14.96 3.02 1.58
N PHE A 162 -15.99 2.65 0.81
CA PHE A 162 -16.02 1.37 0.08
C PHE A 162 -15.41 1.43 -1.32
N ALA A 163 -15.29 2.60 -1.92
CA ALA A 163 -14.69 2.79 -3.24
C ALA A 163 -13.32 3.48 -3.18
N SER A 164 -12.58 3.26 -2.09
CA SER A 164 -11.26 3.85 -1.86
C SER A 164 -10.33 2.89 -1.13
N PRO A 165 -9.03 3.23 -1.00
CA PRO A 165 -8.10 2.42 -0.22
C PRO A 165 -8.43 2.33 1.28
N LEU A 166 -9.27 3.21 1.84
CA LEU A 166 -9.69 3.14 3.25
C LEU A 166 -10.36 1.79 3.58
N LEU A 167 -11.00 1.16 2.60
CA LEU A 167 -11.59 -0.17 2.76
C LEU A 167 -10.57 -1.20 3.29
N TRP A 168 -9.34 -1.17 2.79
CA TRP A 168 -8.30 -2.14 3.15
C TRP A 168 -7.92 -2.05 4.64
N TYR A 169 -8.00 -0.85 5.23
CA TYR A 169 -7.65 -0.63 6.64
C TYR A 169 -8.74 -1.05 7.63
N LEU A 170 -9.95 -1.41 7.18
CA LEU A 170 -11.08 -1.64 8.10
C LEU A 170 -10.89 -2.84 9.04
N ASP A 171 -10.02 -3.79 8.71
CA ASP A 171 -9.67 -4.94 9.58
C ASP A 171 -8.21 -4.94 10.04
N LYS A 172 -7.51 -3.82 9.90
CA LYS A 172 -6.08 -3.72 10.20
C LYS A 172 -5.84 -2.75 11.34
N VAL A 173 -5.08 -3.14 12.36
CA VAL A 173 -4.71 -2.25 13.47
C VAL A 173 -3.71 -1.22 12.99
N HIS A 174 -4.25 -0.09 12.54
CA HIS A 174 -3.52 1.06 12.05
C HIS A 174 -4.34 2.34 12.23
N THR A 175 -3.67 3.48 12.15
CA THR A 175 -4.22 4.81 12.51
C THR A 175 -5.01 5.49 11.39
N GLU A 176 -4.97 5.03 10.15
CA GLU A 176 -5.65 5.68 9.01
C GLU A 176 -7.15 5.79 9.21
N PRO A 177 -7.88 4.76 9.71
CA PRO A 177 -9.30 4.94 10.00
C PRO A 177 -9.56 6.03 11.03
N PHE A 178 -8.70 6.16 12.05
CA PHE A 178 -8.78 7.24 13.03
C PHE A 178 -8.52 8.61 12.38
N THR A 179 -7.41 8.75 11.67
CA THR A 179 -7.02 9.98 10.99
C THR A 179 -8.08 10.42 9.98
N LEU A 180 -8.48 9.54 9.05
CA LEU A 180 -9.40 9.89 7.97
C LEU A 180 -10.81 10.19 8.48
N CYS A 181 -11.34 9.41 9.43
CA CYS A 181 -12.67 9.68 10.00
C CYS A 181 -12.73 11.06 10.67
N LEU A 182 -11.75 11.38 11.51
CA LEU A 182 -11.68 12.67 12.18
C LEU A 182 -11.44 13.82 11.20
N LEU A 183 -10.62 13.63 10.17
CA LEU A 183 -10.46 14.62 9.10
C LEU A 183 -11.76 14.85 8.34
N PHE A 184 -12.49 13.80 7.96
CA PHE A 184 -13.78 13.94 7.29
C PHE A 184 -14.75 14.74 8.16
N ILE A 185 -14.90 14.40 9.45
CA ILE A 185 -15.78 15.15 10.36
C ILE A 185 -15.29 16.59 10.53
N GLY A 186 -13.97 16.80 10.67
CA GLY A 186 -13.35 18.13 10.79
C GLY A 186 -13.65 19.02 9.57
N MET A 187 -13.53 18.47 8.37
CA MET A 187 -13.91 19.13 7.11
C MET A 187 -15.40 19.46 7.07
N MET A 188 -16.27 18.56 7.51
CA MET A 188 -17.71 18.86 7.62
C MET A 188 -17.97 20.01 8.59
N GLN A 189 -17.28 20.07 9.71
CA GLN A 189 -17.40 21.18 10.67
C GLN A 189 -16.89 22.49 10.08
N MET A 190 -15.79 22.46 9.30
CA MET A 190 -15.30 23.61 8.54
C MET A 190 -16.36 24.15 7.56
N HIS A 191 -16.97 23.27 6.75
CA HIS A 191 -18.05 23.65 5.83
C HIS A 191 -19.28 24.23 6.53
N ARG A 192 -19.50 23.86 7.80
CA ARG A 192 -20.59 24.37 8.64
C ARG A 192 -20.19 25.59 9.47
N ALA A 193 -19.00 26.17 9.23
CA ALA A 193 -18.42 27.29 9.98
C ALA A 193 -18.33 27.04 11.50
N ARG A 194 -18.19 25.77 11.92
CA ARG A 194 -18.03 25.35 13.32
C ARG A 194 -16.54 25.22 13.66
N TYR A 195 -15.83 26.34 13.60
CA TYR A 195 -14.37 26.37 13.64
C TYR A 195 -13.76 25.79 14.92
N ALA A 196 -14.37 26.02 16.10
CA ALA A 196 -13.89 25.45 17.36
C ALA A 196 -13.94 23.91 17.36
N ALA A 197 -15.02 23.33 16.84
CA ALA A 197 -15.16 21.88 16.73
C ALA A 197 -14.22 21.29 15.67
N ALA A 198 -14.03 21.99 14.55
CA ALA A 198 -13.06 21.60 13.52
C ALA A 198 -11.63 21.60 14.07
N ALA A 199 -11.24 22.66 14.80
CA ALA A 199 -9.93 22.77 15.44
C ALA A 199 -9.67 21.60 16.38
N TRP A 200 -10.62 21.24 17.25
CA TRP A 200 -10.46 20.11 18.15
C TRP A 200 -10.35 18.76 17.41
N LEU A 201 -11.13 18.53 16.37
CA LEU A 201 -11.04 17.30 15.57
C LEU A 201 -9.68 17.18 14.86
N PHE A 202 -9.16 18.27 14.29
CA PHE A 202 -7.82 18.28 13.70
C PHE A 202 -6.72 18.13 14.77
N ALA A 203 -6.92 18.68 15.97
CA ALA A 203 -6.02 18.46 17.11
C ALA A 203 -6.01 16.98 17.55
N LEU A 204 -7.16 16.29 17.55
CA LEU A 204 -7.20 14.85 17.80
C LEU A 204 -6.40 14.08 16.74
N VAL A 205 -6.47 14.48 15.47
CA VAL A 205 -5.65 13.87 14.42
C VAL A 205 -4.15 14.12 14.67
N SER A 206 -3.78 15.29 15.23
CA SER A 206 -2.39 15.59 15.53
C SER A 206 -1.78 14.69 16.61
N THR A 207 -2.61 13.99 17.39
CA THR A 207 -2.13 12.97 18.33
C THR A 207 -1.52 11.77 17.64
N GLN A 208 -1.66 11.62 16.31
CA GLN A 208 -1.01 10.55 15.54
C GLN A 208 -0.02 11.11 14.52
N ASN A 209 -0.21 12.35 14.07
CA ASN A 209 0.59 12.97 13.02
C ASN A 209 0.80 14.46 13.32
N PRO A 210 2.00 14.89 13.76
CA PRO A 210 2.22 16.24 14.30
C PRO A 210 1.86 17.39 13.35
N SER A 211 1.93 17.18 12.04
CA SER A 211 1.57 18.19 11.03
C SER A 211 0.15 18.73 11.17
N PHE A 212 -0.78 17.90 11.66
CA PHE A 212 -2.16 18.33 11.86
C PHE A 212 -2.32 19.32 13.02
N ALA A 213 -1.30 19.53 13.85
CA ALA A 213 -1.30 20.60 14.85
C ALA A 213 -1.39 21.98 14.17
N LEU A 214 -0.62 22.18 13.09
CA LEU A 214 -0.67 23.41 12.30
C LEU A 214 -2.03 23.55 11.60
N ILE A 215 -2.58 22.44 11.08
CA ILE A 215 -3.91 22.42 10.45
C ILE A 215 -5.00 22.76 11.46
N ALA A 216 -4.90 22.28 12.70
CA ALA A 216 -5.81 22.61 13.80
C ALA A 216 -5.69 24.09 14.21
N GLY A 217 -4.48 24.65 14.15
CA GLY A 217 -4.20 26.04 14.44
C GLY A 217 -4.94 27.02 13.52
N ILE A 218 -5.22 26.66 12.26
CA ILE A 218 -5.89 27.56 11.30
C ILE A 218 -7.33 27.91 11.73
N PRO A 219 -8.27 26.96 11.91
CA PRO A 219 -9.62 27.28 12.35
C PRO A 219 -9.65 27.83 13.78
N TRP A 220 -8.71 27.41 14.64
CA TRP A 220 -8.55 27.98 15.98
C TRP A 220 -8.21 29.47 15.90
N ALA A 221 -7.16 29.83 15.16
CA ALA A 221 -6.71 31.21 14.98
C ALA A 221 -7.75 32.06 14.25
N TYR A 222 -8.42 31.49 13.23
CA TYR A 222 -9.52 32.19 12.55
C TYR A 222 -10.64 32.55 13.53
N ARG A 223 -11.07 31.62 14.38
CA ARG A 223 -12.14 31.85 15.37
C ARG A 223 -11.71 32.83 16.47
N VAL A 224 -10.49 32.72 16.95
CA VAL A 224 -9.97 33.50 18.09
C VAL A 224 -9.47 34.88 17.68
N LEU A 225 -8.79 35.02 16.54
CA LEU A 225 -8.12 36.26 16.12
C LEU A 225 -8.94 37.07 15.12
N LEU A 226 -9.67 36.42 14.20
CA LEU A 226 -10.44 37.12 13.16
C LEU A 226 -11.92 37.26 13.51
N GLN A 227 -12.44 36.35 14.33
CA GLN A 227 -13.83 36.40 14.82
C GLN A 227 -13.94 36.75 16.31
N TRP A 228 -12.91 37.36 16.90
CA TRP A 228 -12.85 37.70 18.33
C TRP A 228 -14.01 38.57 18.83
N ARG A 229 -14.59 39.42 17.96
CA ARG A 229 -15.73 40.27 18.28
C ARG A 229 -17.06 39.51 18.40
N GLN A 230 -17.12 38.28 17.90
CA GLN A 230 -18.29 37.42 18.03
C GLN A 230 -18.28 36.73 19.40
N ARG A 231 -19.44 36.71 20.08
CA ARG A 231 -19.56 36.07 21.40
C ARG A 231 -19.18 34.59 21.32
N PHE A 232 -18.46 34.11 22.33
CA PHE A 232 -18.16 32.70 22.49
C PHE A 232 -19.21 32.04 23.38
N SER A 233 -19.71 30.88 22.96
CA SER A 233 -20.44 29.98 23.83
C SER A 233 -19.49 29.22 24.76
N GLY A 234 -19.97 28.78 25.93
CA GLY A 234 -19.15 27.98 26.86
C GLY A 234 -18.62 26.69 26.21
N SER A 235 -19.42 26.05 25.35
CA SER A 235 -18.99 24.88 24.56
C SER A 235 -17.88 25.21 23.55
N GLU A 236 -17.90 26.40 22.93
CA GLU A 236 -16.81 26.79 22.02
C GLU A 236 -15.52 27.02 22.79
N LEU A 237 -15.57 27.70 23.95
CA LEU A 237 -14.39 27.91 24.78
C LEU A 237 -13.80 26.57 25.24
N LEU A 238 -14.65 25.63 25.66
CA LEU A 238 -14.22 24.28 26.02
C LEU A 238 -13.53 23.58 24.84
N LEU A 239 -14.12 23.61 23.64
CA LEU A 239 -13.53 22.99 22.44
C LEU A 239 -12.20 23.64 22.03
N LEU A 240 -12.07 24.97 22.13
CA LEU A 240 -10.83 25.68 21.83
C LEU A 240 -9.73 25.35 22.86
N ALA A 241 -10.08 25.23 24.14
CA ALA A 241 -9.17 24.79 25.19
C ALA A 241 -8.74 23.33 24.99
N LEU A 242 -9.69 22.44 24.69
CA LEU A 242 -9.41 21.04 24.38
C LEU A 242 -8.50 20.91 23.15
N ALA A 243 -8.72 21.72 22.11
CA ALA A 243 -7.84 21.73 20.94
C ALA A 243 -6.40 22.07 21.32
N ALA A 244 -6.18 23.12 22.11
CA ALA A 244 -4.85 23.53 22.57
C ALA A 244 -4.18 22.44 23.44
N VAL A 245 -4.91 21.88 24.40
CA VAL A 245 -4.40 20.79 25.25
C VAL A 245 -4.05 19.56 24.43
N THR A 246 -4.90 19.18 23.46
CA THR A 246 -4.68 17.98 22.64
C THR A 246 -3.46 18.14 21.73
N VAL A 247 -3.26 19.31 21.12
CA VAL A 247 -2.06 19.59 20.30
C VAL A 247 -0.78 19.50 21.13
N LEU A 248 -0.81 20.00 22.37
CA LEU A 248 0.35 20.03 23.26
C LEU A 248 0.61 18.71 24.00
N LEU A 249 -0.38 17.81 24.06
CA LEU A 249 -0.34 16.59 24.86
C LEU A 249 0.91 15.74 24.61
N HIS A 250 1.16 15.41 23.34
CA HIS A 250 2.31 14.60 22.98
C HIS A 250 3.62 15.38 23.02
N PRO A 251 3.73 16.59 22.42
CA PRO A 251 4.96 17.37 22.52
C PRO A 251 5.45 17.59 23.95
N LEU A 252 4.56 17.94 24.88
CA LEU A 252 4.93 18.11 26.28
C LEU A 252 5.38 16.79 26.92
N TYR A 253 4.69 15.69 26.62
CA TYR A 253 5.06 14.37 27.13
C TYR A 253 6.48 13.96 26.69
N TYR A 254 6.78 14.04 25.40
CA TYR A 254 8.10 13.64 24.88
C TYR A 254 9.19 14.64 25.28
N GLU A 255 8.88 15.93 25.39
CA GLU A 255 9.83 16.94 25.88
C GLU A 255 10.21 16.64 27.34
N MET A 256 9.23 16.34 28.19
CA MET A 256 9.49 15.99 29.59
C MET A 256 10.29 14.70 29.76
N ARG A 257 10.15 13.74 28.84
CA ARG A 257 10.74 12.40 28.98
C ARG A 257 12.06 12.22 28.25
N TYR A 258 12.22 12.86 27.10
CA TYR A 258 13.35 12.71 26.19
C TYR A 258 14.02 14.04 25.81
N GLY A 259 13.47 15.20 26.21
CA GLY A 259 13.97 16.51 25.79
C GLY A 259 13.75 16.82 24.31
N VAL A 260 12.77 16.15 23.68
CA VAL A 260 12.38 16.38 22.29
C VAL A 260 10.86 16.48 22.14
N VAL A 261 10.39 17.37 21.27
CA VAL A 261 8.96 17.58 21.03
C VAL A 261 8.25 16.47 20.24
N THR A 262 8.99 15.52 19.67
CA THR A 262 8.41 14.37 18.96
C THR A 262 9.41 13.21 18.94
N PRO A 263 8.96 11.96 19.17
CA PRO A 263 9.81 10.79 19.09
C PRO A 263 10.30 10.53 17.66
N GLN A 264 9.58 11.02 16.64
CA GLN A 264 9.91 10.80 15.23
C GLN A 264 11.22 11.43 14.78
N LEU A 265 11.58 12.57 15.36
CA LEU A 265 12.87 13.20 15.06
C LEU A 265 14.03 12.47 15.75
N LEU A 266 13.77 11.89 16.93
CA LEU A 266 14.78 11.18 17.71
C LEU A 266 15.04 9.76 17.17
N ALA A 267 13.98 9.04 16.79
CA ALA A 267 14.06 7.68 16.25
C ALA A 267 14.28 7.62 14.73
N GLY A 268 14.52 8.75 14.06
CA GLY A 268 14.78 8.79 12.61
C GLY A 268 13.57 8.58 11.69
N GLY A 269 12.35 8.59 12.24
CA GLY A 269 11.10 8.49 11.46
C GLY A 269 10.78 9.74 10.62
N ALA A 270 11.43 10.88 10.88
CA ALA A 270 11.28 12.10 10.11
C ALA A 270 12.58 12.92 10.05
N ALA A 271 12.80 13.59 8.93
CA ALA A 271 13.87 14.56 8.73
C ALA A 271 13.29 15.79 8.01
N LEU A 272 13.29 16.95 8.68
CA LEU A 272 12.59 18.14 8.19
C LEU A 272 13.08 18.58 6.80
N GLY A 273 12.15 18.61 5.83
CA GLY A 273 12.37 19.13 4.48
C GLY A 273 13.29 18.30 3.58
N SER A 274 13.63 17.06 3.94
CA SER A 274 14.58 16.22 3.20
C SER A 274 14.14 15.91 1.76
N ASN A 275 12.84 15.79 1.51
CA ASN A 275 12.26 15.31 0.25
C ASN A 275 11.35 16.33 -0.45
N LEU A 276 11.64 17.64 -0.30
CA LEU A 276 10.83 18.71 -0.91
C LEU A 276 10.73 18.61 -2.44
N SER A 277 11.75 18.09 -3.12
CA SER A 277 11.72 17.86 -4.57
C SER A 277 10.78 16.73 -5.00
N SER A 278 10.39 15.86 -4.07
CA SER A 278 9.56 14.68 -4.31
C SER A 278 8.12 14.84 -3.80
N PHE A 279 7.67 16.06 -3.45
CA PHE A 279 6.33 16.29 -2.90
C PHE A 279 5.19 15.79 -3.81
N TYR A 280 5.41 15.78 -5.13
CA TYR A 280 4.42 15.34 -6.11
C TYR A 280 4.11 13.84 -6.01
N VAL A 281 5.00 13.06 -5.38
CA VAL A 281 4.90 11.60 -5.31
C VAL A 281 3.58 11.18 -4.67
N TRP A 282 3.15 11.86 -3.62
CA TRP A 282 1.93 11.53 -2.87
C TRP A 282 0.64 11.67 -3.69
N ILE A 283 0.66 12.42 -4.79
CA ILE A 283 -0.54 12.67 -5.62
C ILE A 283 -0.46 11.96 -6.96
N LEU A 284 0.70 12.05 -7.64
CA LEU A 284 0.83 11.73 -9.06
C LEU A 284 1.70 10.49 -9.33
N ASP A 285 2.46 10.01 -8.35
CA ASP A 285 3.31 8.85 -8.54
C ASP A 285 2.49 7.62 -8.96
N PRO A 286 2.86 6.91 -10.04
CA PRO A 286 2.14 5.72 -10.48
C PRO A 286 2.04 4.63 -9.39
N ASP A 287 3.06 4.47 -8.56
CA ASP A 287 3.09 3.48 -7.47
C ASP A 287 2.44 4.04 -6.20
N LEU A 288 2.87 5.22 -5.76
CA LEU A 288 2.52 5.75 -4.44
C LEU A 288 1.38 6.76 -4.44
N GLY A 289 1.10 7.39 -5.57
CA GLY A 289 0.23 8.54 -5.65
C GLY A 289 -1.23 8.19 -5.45
N LEU A 290 -1.97 9.10 -4.82
CA LEU A 290 -3.41 8.94 -4.59
C LEU A 290 -4.17 8.79 -5.91
N LEU A 291 -3.90 9.60 -6.93
CA LEU A 291 -4.73 9.64 -8.14
C LEU A 291 -4.59 8.38 -9.03
N PRO A 292 -3.38 7.90 -9.34
CA PRO A 292 -3.23 6.65 -10.09
C PRO A 292 -3.80 5.43 -9.35
N ASN A 293 -3.80 5.50 -8.02
CA ASN A 293 -4.25 4.43 -7.14
C ASN A 293 -5.58 4.71 -6.46
N TRP A 294 -6.39 5.63 -7.01
CA TRP A 294 -7.78 5.83 -6.59
C TRP A 294 -8.63 6.28 -7.78
N PRO A 295 -9.08 5.34 -8.64
CA PRO A 295 -9.78 5.66 -9.88
C PRO A 295 -11.03 6.52 -9.68
N LEU A 296 -11.77 6.33 -8.58
CA LEU A 296 -12.92 7.17 -8.25
C LEU A 296 -12.53 8.62 -7.96
N GLY A 297 -11.45 8.85 -7.19
CA GLY A 297 -10.95 10.20 -6.91
C GLY A 297 -10.55 10.93 -8.20
N THR A 298 -9.83 10.24 -9.08
CA THR A 298 -9.46 10.76 -10.41
C THR A 298 -10.69 11.07 -11.27
N ALA A 299 -11.65 10.14 -11.34
CA ALA A 299 -12.89 10.37 -12.07
C ALA A 299 -13.69 11.55 -11.50
N ALA A 300 -13.71 11.73 -10.18
CA ALA A 300 -14.37 12.85 -9.52
C ALA A 300 -13.71 14.19 -9.88
N LEU A 301 -12.38 14.27 -9.89
CA LEU A 301 -11.66 15.49 -10.30
C LEU A 301 -11.94 15.84 -11.76
N LEU A 302 -11.91 14.86 -12.67
CA LEU A 302 -12.22 15.08 -14.09
C LEU A 302 -13.67 15.49 -14.29
N ALA A 303 -14.61 14.82 -13.62
CA ALA A 303 -16.02 15.18 -13.64
C ALA A 303 -16.23 16.60 -13.13
N ALA A 304 -15.51 17.01 -12.08
CA ALA A 304 -15.64 18.35 -11.55
C ALA A 304 -15.09 19.43 -12.47
N GLY A 305 -13.92 19.20 -13.06
CA GLY A 305 -13.34 20.09 -14.07
C GLY A 305 -14.25 20.25 -15.28
N ALA A 306 -14.80 19.13 -15.78
CA ALA A 306 -15.78 19.14 -16.86
C ALA A 306 -17.02 19.95 -16.47
N LEU A 307 -17.67 19.62 -15.35
CA LEU A 307 -18.86 20.34 -14.88
C LEU A 307 -18.57 21.84 -14.77
N TRP A 308 -17.47 22.25 -14.15
CA TRP A 308 -17.06 23.65 -14.03
C TRP A 308 -16.90 24.34 -15.38
N TYR A 309 -16.22 23.70 -16.35
CA TYR A 309 -16.05 24.22 -17.70
C TYR A 309 -17.40 24.39 -18.42
N TRP A 310 -18.24 23.35 -18.37
CA TRP A 310 -19.60 23.38 -18.94
C TRP A 310 -20.44 24.50 -18.33
N ARG A 311 -20.31 24.76 -17.03
CA ARG A 311 -21.03 25.86 -16.37
C ARG A 311 -20.66 27.22 -16.89
N ARG A 312 -19.36 27.46 -17.09
CA ARG A 312 -18.87 28.73 -17.64
C ARG A 312 -19.32 28.94 -19.08
N ARG A 313 -19.38 27.86 -19.87
CA ARG A 313 -19.71 27.93 -21.30
C ARG A 313 -21.21 28.11 -21.59
N PHE A 314 -22.08 27.57 -20.74
CA PHE A 314 -23.54 27.59 -20.93
C PHE A 314 -24.30 28.06 -19.67
N PRO A 315 -24.27 29.38 -19.36
CA PRO A 315 -24.92 29.93 -18.17
C PRO A 315 -26.45 29.80 -18.18
N GLN A 316 -27.06 29.83 -19.37
CA GLN A 316 -28.52 29.85 -19.56
C GLN A 316 -29.20 28.49 -19.28
N ALA A 317 -28.44 27.39 -19.22
CA ALA A 317 -28.98 26.05 -19.05
C ALA A 317 -29.16 25.61 -17.59
N GLN A 318 -29.04 26.52 -16.61
CA GLN A 318 -28.96 26.14 -15.20
C GLN A 318 -30.12 26.64 -14.34
N PRO A 319 -30.70 25.77 -13.48
CA PRO A 319 -31.54 26.24 -12.39
C PRO A 319 -30.72 27.14 -11.48
N ALA A 320 -31.33 28.22 -10.98
CA ALA A 320 -30.69 29.20 -10.10
C ALA A 320 -30.04 28.49 -8.90
N ALA A 321 -28.73 28.24 -8.99
CA ALA A 321 -27.99 27.75 -7.86
C ALA A 321 -28.02 28.86 -6.80
N PRO A 322 -28.24 28.54 -5.52
CA PRO A 322 -28.10 29.52 -4.45
C PRO A 322 -26.73 30.17 -4.62
N ARG A 323 -26.69 31.51 -4.72
CA ARG A 323 -25.46 32.29 -4.61
C ARG A 323 -24.89 32.04 -3.20
N GLN A 324 -24.21 30.92 -3.01
CA GLN A 324 -23.28 30.79 -1.90
C GLN A 324 -22.20 31.84 -2.16
N GLY A 325 -22.17 32.87 -1.32
CA GLY A 325 -21.10 33.86 -1.35
C GLY A 325 -19.74 33.16 -1.34
N SER A 326 -18.73 33.82 -1.90
CA SER A 326 -17.35 33.31 -1.87
C SER A 326 -16.93 33.03 -0.42
N ASN A 327 -16.94 31.76 -0.01
CA ASN A 327 -16.38 31.29 1.26
C ASN A 327 -14.85 31.28 1.15
N TRP A 328 -14.24 32.45 0.98
CA TRP A 328 -12.79 32.59 0.92
C TRP A 328 -12.06 31.95 2.12
N PRO A 329 -12.57 31.93 3.38
CA PRO A 329 -11.85 31.29 4.49
C PRO A 329 -11.72 29.78 4.29
N GLU A 330 -12.73 29.16 3.68
CA GLU A 330 -12.72 27.75 3.36
C GLU A 330 -11.70 27.46 2.26
N ALA A 331 -11.71 28.24 1.17
CA ALA A 331 -10.71 28.09 0.11
C ALA A 331 -9.27 28.31 0.63
N ALA A 332 -9.06 29.31 1.48
CA ALA A 332 -7.77 29.57 2.12
C ALA A 332 -7.35 28.41 3.03
N PHE A 333 -8.28 27.85 3.82
CA PHE A 333 -8.03 26.67 4.63
C PHE A 333 -7.66 25.45 3.77
N LEU A 334 -8.38 25.17 2.67
CA LEU A 334 -8.08 24.05 1.77
C LEU A 334 -6.68 24.19 1.15
N LEU A 335 -6.31 25.40 0.71
CA LEU A 335 -4.97 25.66 0.19
C LEU A 335 -3.90 25.43 1.25
N ALA A 336 -4.08 25.99 2.45
CA ALA A 336 -3.15 25.80 3.55
C ALA A 336 -3.05 24.32 3.97
N TYR A 337 -4.17 23.59 3.99
CA TYR A 337 -4.21 22.16 4.26
C TYR A 337 -3.33 21.36 3.29
N VAL A 338 -3.42 21.64 1.99
CA VAL A 338 -2.59 20.97 0.98
C VAL A 338 -1.12 21.33 1.17
N LEU A 339 -0.79 22.61 1.35
CA LEU A 339 0.60 23.07 1.48
C LEU A 339 1.27 22.51 2.75
N ILE A 340 0.57 22.50 3.89
CA ILE A 340 1.08 21.94 5.14
C ILE A 340 1.32 20.43 4.99
N ASN A 341 0.40 19.70 4.38
CA ASN A 341 0.59 18.26 4.16
C ASN A 341 1.73 17.97 3.17
N PHE A 342 1.89 18.75 2.10
CA PHE A 342 3.05 18.60 1.21
C PHE A 342 4.36 18.81 1.96
N TYR A 343 4.45 19.85 2.78
CA TYR A 343 5.65 20.11 3.58
C TYR A 343 5.91 18.98 4.59
N ALA A 344 4.88 18.58 5.34
CA ALA A 344 5.01 17.53 6.34
C ALA A 344 5.43 16.19 5.74
N GLN A 345 4.81 15.80 4.64
CA GLN A 345 5.09 14.52 3.97
C GLN A 345 6.44 14.56 3.26
N SER A 346 6.91 15.73 2.81
CA SER A 346 8.29 15.87 2.35
C SER A 346 9.34 15.68 3.45
N SER A 347 8.92 15.61 4.72
CA SER A 347 9.81 15.36 5.85
C SER A 347 9.85 13.89 6.28
N THR A 348 9.15 12.99 5.58
CA THR A 348 9.23 11.56 5.87
C THR A 348 10.54 11.01 5.33
N SER A 349 11.23 10.19 6.13
CA SER A 349 12.47 9.53 5.71
C SER A 349 12.22 8.31 4.82
N ASN A 350 11.09 7.62 5.04
CA ASN A 350 10.60 6.54 4.19
C ASN A 350 9.50 7.08 3.26
N LEU A 351 9.79 7.12 1.95
CA LEU A 351 8.83 7.44 0.90
C LEU A 351 7.95 6.23 0.54
N ASN A 352 8.52 5.02 0.46
CA ASN A 352 7.81 3.79 0.08
C ASN A 352 7.22 3.07 1.30
N SER A 353 6.48 3.81 2.11
CA SER A 353 5.96 3.30 3.39
C SER A 353 5.11 2.05 3.18
N GLY A 354 5.35 1.03 4.00
CA GLY A 354 4.46 -0.11 4.13
C GLY A 354 3.09 0.25 4.73
N ALA A 355 2.44 -0.74 5.31
CA ALA A 355 1.07 -0.71 5.84
C ALA A 355 0.01 -0.30 4.80
N THR A 356 0.11 -0.75 3.55
CA THR A 356 -0.76 -0.26 2.47
C THR A 356 -1.06 -1.31 1.40
N PRO A 357 -2.23 -1.24 0.73
CA PRO A 357 -2.51 -2.03 -0.49
C PRO A 357 -1.75 -1.51 -1.73
N GLY A 358 -0.78 -0.61 -1.55
CA GLY A 358 0.26 -0.30 -2.52
C GLY A 358 0.55 1.17 -2.72
N LEU A 359 -0.41 2.07 -2.49
CA LEU A 359 -0.15 3.51 -2.51
C LEU A 359 0.50 3.99 -1.21
N ALA A 360 1.07 5.18 -1.15
CA ALA A 360 1.58 5.69 0.12
C ALA A 360 0.45 5.96 1.13
N ARG A 361 0.65 5.60 2.40
CA ARG A 361 -0.33 5.88 3.47
C ARG A 361 -0.64 7.37 3.60
N TYR A 362 0.38 8.21 3.45
CA TYR A 362 0.29 9.67 3.53
C TYR A 362 -0.54 10.28 2.39
N ALA A 363 -0.61 9.61 1.24
CA ALA A 363 -1.46 10.03 0.12
C ALA A 363 -2.95 10.01 0.50
N LEU A 364 -3.35 9.19 1.47
CA LEU A 364 -4.75 9.10 1.91
C LEU A 364 -5.22 10.38 2.61
N TRP A 365 -4.30 11.18 3.17
CA TRP A 365 -4.65 12.40 3.90
C TRP A 365 -5.25 13.49 3.01
N TYR A 366 -5.19 13.34 1.68
CA TYR A 366 -5.88 14.22 0.73
C TYR A 366 -7.31 13.78 0.41
N MET A 367 -7.71 12.56 0.76
CA MET A 367 -9.08 12.05 0.54
C MET A 367 -10.20 12.89 1.20
N PRO A 368 -10.01 13.51 2.38
CA PRO A 368 -11.00 14.43 2.97
C PRO A 368 -11.45 15.56 2.03
N LEU A 369 -10.58 16.01 1.14
CA LEU A 369 -10.90 17.04 0.12
C LEU A 369 -11.92 16.54 -0.91
N ALA A 370 -11.94 15.23 -1.18
CA ALA A 370 -12.86 14.62 -2.12
C ALA A 370 -14.30 14.56 -1.59
N PHE A 371 -14.53 14.66 -0.27
CA PHE A 371 -15.88 14.71 0.28
C PHE A 371 -16.65 15.92 -0.24
N SER A 372 -16.04 17.11 -0.16
CA SER A 372 -16.63 18.36 -0.65
C SER A 372 -16.88 18.29 -2.16
N LEU A 373 -15.93 17.70 -2.89
CA LEU A 373 -16.00 17.52 -4.34
C LEU A 373 -17.15 16.60 -4.76
N LEU A 374 -17.21 15.38 -4.21
CA LEU A 374 -18.25 14.39 -4.50
C LEU A 374 -19.63 14.86 -4.02
N LEU A 375 -19.68 15.55 -2.89
CA LEU A 375 -20.89 16.19 -2.44
C LEU A 375 -21.31 17.23 -3.48
N TRP A 376 -20.44 18.13 -3.92
CA TRP A 376 -20.80 19.10 -4.96
C TRP A 376 -21.26 18.44 -6.27
N ILE A 377 -20.51 17.46 -6.79
CA ILE A 377 -20.86 16.70 -8.02
C ILE A 377 -22.26 16.10 -7.89
N SER A 378 -22.54 15.41 -6.78
CA SER A 378 -23.83 14.74 -6.58
C SER A 378 -25.03 15.70 -6.54
N ALA A 379 -24.83 17.01 -6.33
CA ALA A 379 -25.89 18.02 -6.47
C ALA A 379 -26.22 18.31 -7.92
N GLN A 380 -25.20 18.29 -8.76
CA GLN A 380 -25.30 18.75 -10.14
C GLN A 380 -25.70 17.63 -11.09
N CYS A 381 -25.59 16.37 -10.63
CA CYS A 381 -25.91 15.21 -11.45
C CYS A 381 -27.42 15.03 -11.65
N PRO A 382 -27.90 14.92 -12.90
CA PRO A 382 -29.30 14.69 -13.20
C PRO A 382 -29.65 13.20 -13.06
N TRP A 383 -29.72 12.69 -11.84
CA TRP A 383 -29.85 11.25 -11.50
C TRP A 383 -31.05 10.53 -12.13
N ARG A 384 -32.08 11.26 -12.59
CA ARG A 384 -33.28 10.70 -13.25
C ARG A 384 -33.23 10.77 -14.78
N THR A 385 -32.06 10.95 -15.35
CA THR A 385 -31.85 11.01 -16.82
C THR A 385 -30.95 9.86 -17.25
N ALA A 386 -30.94 9.52 -18.55
CA ALA A 386 -30.03 8.52 -19.12
C ALA A 386 -28.56 8.78 -18.75
N ARG A 387 -28.13 10.05 -18.74
CA ARG A 387 -26.79 10.46 -18.31
C ARG A 387 -26.56 10.20 -16.82
N GLY A 388 -27.56 10.44 -15.98
CA GLY A 388 -27.52 10.14 -14.56
C GLY A 388 -27.37 8.64 -14.29
N TYR A 389 -28.11 7.81 -15.02
CA TYR A 389 -28.00 6.34 -14.93
C TYR A 389 -26.63 5.84 -15.42
N ALA A 390 -26.11 6.37 -16.52
CA ALA A 390 -24.78 6.03 -17.01
C ALA A 390 -23.68 6.40 -15.99
N LEU A 391 -23.79 7.57 -15.35
CA LEU A 391 -22.88 7.96 -14.27
C LEU A 391 -22.99 7.03 -13.06
N ALA A 392 -24.21 6.68 -12.65
CA ALA A 392 -24.44 5.74 -11.54
C ALA A 392 -23.82 4.37 -11.85
N LEU A 393 -24.00 3.86 -13.07
CA LEU A 393 -23.34 2.62 -13.52
C LEU A 393 -21.81 2.75 -13.48
N GLY A 394 -21.25 3.85 -13.95
CA GLY A 394 -19.82 4.12 -13.85
C GLY A 394 -19.30 4.10 -12.42
N VAL A 395 -20.01 4.77 -11.49
CA VAL A 395 -19.68 4.76 -10.05
C VAL A 395 -19.77 3.34 -9.48
N LEU A 396 -20.77 2.55 -9.86
CA LEU A 396 -20.91 1.15 -9.42
C LEU A 396 -19.75 0.28 -9.94
N LEU A 397 -19.35 0.42 -11.20
CA LEU A 397 -18.22 -0.31 -11.77
C LEU A 397 -16.90 0.07 -11.08
N LEU A 398 -16.66 1.36 -10.84
CA LEU A 398 -15.48 1.83 -10.10
C LEU A 398 -15.47 1.32 -8.65
N THR A 399 -16.65 1.29 -8.01
CA THR A 399 -16.80 0.71 -6.67
C THR A 399 -16.50 -0.78 -6.68
N GLY A 400 -17.01 -1.54 -7.64
CA GLY A 400 -16.71 -2.97 -7.79
C GLY A 400 -15.22 -3.24 -8.00
N ALA A 401 -14.55 -2.44 -8.84
CA ALA A 401 -13.10 -2.52 -9.03
C ALA A 401 -12.31 -2.17 -7.74
N ALA A 402 -12.76 -1.17 -6.98
CA ALA A 402 -12.16 -0.80 -5.71
C ALA A 402 -12.36 -1.87 -4.63
N LEU A 403 -13.55 -2.46 -4.52
CA LEU A 403 -13.82 -3.58 -3.61
C LEU A 403 -12.91 -4.78 -3.90
N GLN A 404 -12.65 -5.07 -5.17
CA GLN A 404 -11.72 -6.13 -5.56
C GLN A 404 -10.27 -5.78 -5.21
N ARG A 405 -9.85 -4.53 -5.47
CA ARG A 405 -8.46 -4.09 -5.29
C ARG A 405 -8.08 -3.88 -3.81
N TYR A 406 -8.97 -3.27 -3.03
CA TYR A 406 -8.76 -2.93 -1.62
C TYR A 406 -9.50 -3.88 -0.69
N ASN A 407 -9.66 -5.13 -1.13
CA ASN A 407 -10.22 -6.16 -0.28
C ASN A 407 -9.34 -6.29 0.98
N PRO A 408 -9.88 -6.19 2.20
CA PRO A 408 -9.05 -6.24 3.40
C PRO A 408 -8.35 -7.61 3.61
N HIS A 409 -8.74 -8.66 2.86
CA HIS A 409 -8.03 -9.94 2.81
C HIS A 409 -6.73 -9.90 2.00
N THR A 410 -6.54 -8.86 1.19
CA THR A 410 -5.32 -8.75 0.37
C THR A 410 -4.16 -8.39 1.30
N PRO A 411 -3.02 -9.10 1.22
CA PRO A 411 -1.85 -8.75 2.01
C PRO A 411 -1.32 -7.37 1.60
N GLU A 412 -0.42 -6.84 2.41
CA GLU A 412 0.29 -5.60 2.10
C GLU A 412 1.05 -5.70 0.76
N GLN A 413 1.08 -4.62 -0.03
CA GLN A 413 1.68 -4.61 -1.37
C GLN A 413 2.57 -3.38 -1.61
N TYR A 414 3.60 -3.17 -0.78
CA TYR A 414 4.51 -2.03 -0.91
C TYR A 414 5.82 -2.32 -1.66
N VAL A 415 6.17 -3.59 -1.86
CA VAL A 415 7.41 -3.99 -2.59
C VAL A 415 7.14 -4.43 -4.03
N THR A 416 5.91 -4.29 -4.52
CA THR A 416 5.54 -4.66 -5.89
C THR A 416 5.09 -3.43 -6.67
N PRO A 417 5.51 -3.27 -7.94
CA PRO A 417 5.13 -2.11 -8.72
C PRO A 417 3.65 -2.21 -9.10
N SER A 418 2.95 -1.09 -9.06
CA SER A 418 1.61 -0.95 -9.62
C SER A 418 1.60 -1.31 -11.10
N ARG A 419 0.44 -1.71 -11.62
CA ARG A 419 0.27 -2.02 -13.05
C ARG A 419 0.65 -0.84 -13.95
N LEU A 420 0.37 0.39 -13.50
CA LEU A 420 0.70 1.59 -14.26
C LEU A 420 2.20 1.88 -14.24
N SER A 421 2.86 1.81 -13.08
CA SER A 421 4.32 1.97 -12.98
C SER A 421 5.03 0.92 -13.82
N TYR A 422 4.64 -0.35 -13.69
CA TYR A 422 5.22 -1.43 -14.47
C TYR A 422 5.08 -1.21 -15.98
N LEU A 423 3.92 -0.73 -16.44
CA LEU A 423 3.70 -0.38 -17.85
C LEU A 423 4.61 0.77 -18.29
N LEU A 424 4.67 1.85 -17.51
CA LEU A 424 5.51 3.01 -17.79
C LEU A 424 6.98 2.62 -17.84
N GLN A 425 7.49 1.94 -16.80
CA GLN A 425 8.88 1.51 -16.75
C GLN A 425 9.22 0.45 -17.81
N SER A 426 8.25 -0.33 -18.31
CA SER A 426 8.50 -1.32 -19.37
C SER A 426 8.46 -0.75 -20.78
N LYS A 427 7.69 0.33 -21.02
CA LYS A 427 7.41 0.85 -22.37
C LYS A 427 7.93 2.25 -22.61
N LEU A 428 7.96 3.08 -21.58
CA LEU A 428 8.37 4.48 -21.60
C LEU A 428 9.31 4.77 -20.41
N PRO A 429 10.40 4.00 -20.24
CA PRO A 429 11.24 4.07 -19.04
C PRO A 429 11.86 5.46 -18.81
N THR A 430 12.07 6.24 -19.88
CA THR A 430 12.63 7.59 -19.84
C THR A 430 11.64 8.67 -19.42
N TRP A 431 10.32 8.40 -19.41
CA TRP A 431 9.30 9.42 -19.12
C TRP A 431 9.13 9.68 -17.63
N TYR A 432 9.60 8.77 -16.78
CA TYR A 432 9.37 8.86 -15.35
C TYR A 432 10.49 8.18 -14.57
N ASN A 433 11.22 8.98 -13.79
CA ASN A 433 12.27 8.54 -12.87
C ASN A 433 11.75 8.68 -11.42
N PRO A 434 11.27 7.59 -10.79
CA PRO A 434 10.87 7.60 -9.38
C PRO A 434 12.00 8.08 -8.47
N ALA A 435 11.65 8.44 -7.23
CA ALA A 435 12.64 8.52 -6.17
C ALA A 435 13.36 7.17 -6.02
N PRO A 436 14.66 7.16 -5.68
CA PRO A 436 15.50 5.95 -5.71
C PRO A 436 14.96 4.84 -4.81
N GLU A 437 14.48 5.19 -3.62
CA GLU A 437 13.85 4.28 -2.67
C GLU A 437 12.64 3.55 -3.30
N ILE A 438 11.73 4.31 -3.92
CA ILE A 438 10.54 3.76 -4.58
C ILE A 438 10.95 2.77 -5.68
N PHE A 439 11.90 3.15 -6.54
CA PHE A 439 12.34 2.25 -7.61
C PHE A 439 13.04 1.01 -7.07
N MET A 440 13.93 1.19 -6.11
CA MET A 440 14.69 0.11 -5.49
C MET A 440 13.75 -0.92 -4.88
N GLU A 441 12.84 -0.51 -4.01
CA GLU A 441 11.99 -1.45 -3.28
C GLU A 441 10.95 -2.10 -4.20
N ARG A 442 10.31 -1.33 -5.09
CA ARG A 442 9.28 -1.84 -6.02
C ARG A 442 9.85 -2.81 -7.05
N TYR A 443 11.05 -2.59 -7.54
CA TYR A 443 11.63 -3.41 -8.61
C TYR A 443 12.64 -4.45 -8.13
N SER A 444 13.12 -4.36 -6.88
CA SER A 444 13.84 -5.45 -6.24
C SER A 444 12.92 -6.49 -5.59
N GLY A 445 11.71 -6.09 -5.17
CA GLY A 445 10.81 -6.95 -4.39
C GLY A 445 11.18 -7.06 -2.91
N HIS A 446 12.12 -6.23 -2.43
CA HIS A 446 12.55 -6.18 -1.04
C HIS A 446 12.24 -4.80 -0.45
N GLY A 447 11.86 -4.76 0.82
CA GLY A 447 11.60 -3.52 1.55
C GLY A 447 12.86 -2.96 2.20
N GLU A 448 12.66 -2.16 3.24
CA GLU A 448 13.72 -1.48 4.01
C GLU A 448 14.79 -2.43 4.58
N GLU A 449 14.46 -3.72 4.77
CA GLU A 449 15.38 -4.72 5.29
C GLU A 449 16.57 -5.01 4.37
N ARG A 450 16.47 -4.67 3.08
CA ARG A 450 17.52 -4.96 2.11
C ARG A 450 17.63 -3.90 1.03
N ALA A 451 18.73 -3.15 1.07
CA ALA A 451 19.12 -2.22 0.01
C ALA A 451 20.02 -2.88 -1.04
N TYR A 452 19.94 -2.38 -2.27
CA TYR A 452 20.78 -2.77 -3.39
C TYR A 452 21.42 -1.51 -3.99
N ASP A 453 22.67 -1.58 -4.43
CA ASP A 453 23.34 -0.44 -5.07
C ASP A 453 23.17 -0.40 -6.58
N LEU A 454 22.65 -1.47 -7.17
CA LEU A 454 22.25 -1.51 -8.57
C LEU A 454 20.92 -2.25 -8.72
N ILE A 455 19.94 -1.58 -9.34
CA ILE A 455 18.64 -2.16 -9.63
C ILE A 455 18.33 -1.97 -11.10
N VAL A 456 18.04 -3.06 -11.80
CA VAL A 456 17.66 -3.04 -13.21
C VAL A 456 16.14 -2.97 -13.33
N GLY A 457 15.67 -2.06 -14.17
CA GLY A 457 14.28 -1.87 -14.48
C GLY A 457 13.67 -3.01 -15.29
N PRO A 458 12.33 -3.03 -15.40
CA PRO A 458 11.62 -4.05 -16.13
C PRO A 458 11.94 -4.04 -17.64
N ASP A 459 12.36 -2.92 -18.21
CA ASP A 459 12.78 -2.82 -19.61
C ASP A 459 14.16 -3.44 -19.90
N CYS A 460 14.88 -3.91 -18.88
CA CYS A 460 16.25 -4.43 -18.97
C CYS A 460 17.25 -3.40 -19.53
N ARG A 461 16.97 -2.10 -19.40
CA ARG A 461 17.88 -1.04 -19.88
C ARG A 461 18.05 0.06 -18.87
N LYS A 462 16.95 0.51 -18.28
CA LYS A 462 17.02 1.48 -17.20
C LYS A 462 17.62 0.83 -15.98
N MET A 463 18.58 1.50 -15.36
CA MET A 463 19.20 1.06 -14.12
C MET A 463 19.25 2.22 -13.14
N LEU A 464 18.99 1.92 -11.88
CA LEU A 464 19.25 2.82 -10.77
C LEU A 464 20.58 2.42 -10.14
N LEU A 465 21.50 3.39 -10.01
CA LEU A 465 22.76 3.24 -9.29
C LEU A 465 22.73 4.07 -8.01
N ILE A 466 23.08 3.46 -6.88
CA ILE A 466 23.14 4.10 -5.56
C ILE A 466 24.60 3.99 -5.04
N TYR A 467 25.13 5.09 -4.52
CA TYR A 467 26.53 5.15 -4.07
C TYR A 467 26.76 4.43 -2.74
N HIS A 468 25.87 4.65 -1.78
CA HIS A 468 26.03 4.21 -0.40
C HIS A 468 24.89 3.30 0.01
N VAL A 469 25.19 2.00 0.07
CA VAL A 469 24.34 0.98 0.69
C VAL A 469 25.21 0.16 1.65
N ASN A 470 24.62 -0.32 2.74
CA ASN A 470 25.36 -1.07 3.76
C ASN A 470 25.92 -2.39 3.23
N THR A 471 25.27 -2.99 2.23
CA THR A 471 25.70 -4.24 1.61
C THR A 471 25.55 -4.13 0.10
N PRO A 472 26.66 -4.01 -0.65
CA PRO A 472 26.63 -3.95 -2.10
C PRO A 472 25.89 -5.14 -2.72
N GLY A 473 25.14 -4.89 -3.80
CA GLY A 473 24.36 -5.92 -4.45
C GLY A 473 23.62 -5.41 -5.69
N ALA A 474 23.65 -6.23 -6.73
CA ALA A 474 22.87 -6.02 -7.94
C ALA A 474 21.59 -6.85 -7.89
N MET A 475 20.47 -6.24 -8.29
CA MET A 475 19.21 -6.93 -8.52
C MET A 475 18.73 -6.66 -9.95
N SER A 476 18.38 -7.72 -10.67
CA SER A 476 17.81 -7.62 -12.01
C SER A 476 16.63 -8.57 -12.18
N PRO A 477 15.62 -8.21 -12.99
CA PRO A 477 14.56 -9.14 -13.32
C PRO A 477 15.13 -10.37 -14.04
N ASN A 478 14.73 -11.58 -13.65
CA ASN A 478 15.22 -12.83 -14.28
C ASN A 478 15.11 -12.82 -15.81
N ARG A 479 14.07 -12.19 -16.36
CA ARG A 479 13.89 -12.05 -17.82
C ARG A 479 15.00 -11.28 -18.54
N CYS A 480 15.80 -10.49 -17.82
CA CYS A 480 16.91 -9.76 -18.40
C CYS A 480 18.14 -10.65 -18.60
N LEU A 481 18.22 -11.79 -17.91
CA LEU A 481 19.34 -12.74 -18.00
C LEU A 481 20.72 -12.11 -17.80
N PHE A 482 20.80 -11.05 -16.99
CA PHE A 482 22.06 -10.35 -16.75
C PHE A 482 22.93 -11.09 -15.75
N ASP A 483 24.23 -11.04 -16.00
CA ASP A 483 25.28 -11.52 -15.14
C ASP A 483 25.59 -10.47 -14.07
N ASN A 484 25.46 -10.85 -12.80
CA ASN A 484 25.67 -9.94 -11.67
C ASN A 484 27.12 -9.44 -11.58
N ASP A 485 28.12 -10.22 -12.01
CA ASP A 485 29.52 -9.81 -12.01
C ASP A 485 29.76 -8.76 -13.10
N LYS A 486 29.16 -8.94 -14.28
CA LYS A 486 29.22 -7.96 -15.37
C LYS A 486 28.49 -6.67 -14.98
N LEU A 487 27.33 -6.75 -14.34
CA LEU A 487 26.61 -5.58 -13.81
C LEU A 487 27.44 -4.83 -12.76
N SER A 488 28.09 -5.57 -11.86
CA SER A 488 28.96 -4.98 -10.83
C SER A 488 30.19 -4.30 -11.43
N ALA A 489 30.79 -4.90 -12.46
CA ALA A 489 31.89 -4.31 -13.22
C ALA A 489 31.46 -3.04 -13.97
N TYR A 490 30.28 -3.08 -14.62
CA TYR A 490 29.71 -1.92 -15.28
C TYR A 490 29.46 -0.78 -14.31
N ARG A 491 28.84 -1.06 -13.14
CA ARG A 491 28.65 -0.08 -12.07
C ARG A 491 29.96 0.63 -11.74
N ARG A 492 31.02 -0.12 -11.43
CA ARG A 492 32.33 0.45 -11.09
C ARG A 492 32.87 1.36 -12.20
N ALA A 493 32.66 0.99 -13.46
CA ALA A 493 33.13 1.77 -14.61
C ALA A 493 32.36 3.08 -14.80
N VAL A 494 31.05 3.11 -14.53
CA VAL A 494 30.21 4.30 -14.75
C VAL A 494 29.96 5.12 -13.49
N GLN A 495 30.31 4.60 -12.30
CA GLN A 495 29.96 5.23 -11.02
C GLN A 495 30.39 6.69 -10.99
N ALA A 496 31.63 7.02 -11.36
CA ALA A 496 32.13 8.41 -11.35
C ALA A 496 31.36 9.39 -12.27
N GLN A 497 30.55 8.91 -13.21
CA GLN A 497 29.78 9.72 -14.15
C GLN A 497 28.34 9.98 -13.66
N VAL A 498 27.89 9.26 -12.63
CA VAL A 498 26.53 9.37 -12.10
C VAL A 498 26.49 10.39 -10.96
N PRO A 499 25.51 11.32 -10.93
CA PRO A 499 25.35 12.24 -9.82
C PRO A 499 25.23 11.53 -8.47
N GLN A 500 25.76 12.13 -7.41
CA GLN A 500 25.52 11.67 -6.05
C GLN A 500 24.19 12.24 -5.52
N PRO A 501 23.49 11.52 -4.62
CA PRO A 501 23.84 10.21 -4.04
C PRO A 501 23.40 9.00 -4.88
N TYR A 502 22.66 9.23 -5.98
CA TYR A 502 22.18 8.22 -6.90
C TYR A 502 21.96 8.81 -8.28
N GLY A 503 21.81 7.94 -9.28
CA GLY A 503 21.29 8.35 -10.57
C GLY A 503 20.83 7.21 -11.46
N TYR A 504 20.06 7.57 -12.47
CA TYR A 504 19.54 6.64 -13.47
C TYR A 504 20.46 6.59 -14.68
N VAL A 505 20.82 5.38 -15.08
CA VAL A 505 21.61 5.09 -16.28
C VAL A 505 20.77 4.25 -17.24
N TYR A 506 20.98 4.44 -18.54
CA TYR A 506 20.28 3.69 -19.58
C TYR A 506 21.29 2.92 -20.42
N LEU A 507 21.15 1.60 -20.46
CA LEU A 507 21.96 0.73 -21.30
C LEU A 507 21.58 0.88 -22.78
N SER A 508 22.59 1.03 -23.63
CA SER A 508 22.43 0.80 -25.06
C SER A 508 22.17 -0.69 -25.35
N ASP A 509 21.69 -1.01 -26.56
CA ASP A 509 21.50 -2.40 -27.00
C ASP A 509 22.78 -3.24 -26.82
N ALA A 510 23.91 -2.69 -27.28
CA ALA A 510 25.20 -3.35 -27.19
C ALA A 510 25.64 -3.58 -25.73
N GLN A 511 25.40 -2.59 -24.85
CA GLN A 511 25.72 -2.73 -23.43
C GLN A 511 24.84 -3.79 -22.76
N ALA A 512 23.52 -3.75 -23.00
CA ALA A 512 22.59 -4.74 -22.45
C ALA A 512 22.93 -6.16 -22.92
N MET A 513 23.25 -6.36 -24.20
CA MET A 513 23.71 -7.65 -24.72
C MET A 513 25.03 -8.08 -24.07
N GLY A 514 25.95 -7.15 -23.83
CA GLY A 514 27.21 -7.42 -23.15
C GLY A 514 27.05 -7.85 -21.69
N MET A 515 25.93 -7.49 -21.04
CA MET A 515 25.62 -7.91 -19.66
C MET A 515 25.02 -9.30 -19.56
N LEU A 516 24.60 -9.93 -20.66
CA LEU A 516 23.97 -11.24 -20.62
C LEU A 516 24.89 -12.31 -20.06
N LEU A 517 24.32 -13.23 -19.29
CA LEU A 517 25.07 -14.34 -18.69
C LEU A 517 25.62 -15.27 -19.77
N SER A 518 26.79 -15.83 -19.49
CA SER A 518 27.39 -16.89 -20.30
C SER A 518 27.10 -18.23 -19.62
N VAL A 519 26.39 -19.12 -20.32
CA VAL A 519 26.10 -20.46 -19.79
C VAL A 519 27.24 -21.42 -20.11
N SER A 520 27.32 -22.50 -19.34
CA SER A 520 28.25 -23.61 -19.53
C SER A 520 27.46 -24.91 -19.73
N PRO A 521 28.06 -25.97 -20.31
CA PRO A 521 27.39 -27.27 -20.50
C PRO A 521 27.31 -28.09 -19.19
N ALA A 522 26.95 -27.44 -18.08
CA ALA A 522 26.84 -28.03 -16.75
C ALA A 522 25.36 -28.19 -16.33
N PRO A 523 25.05 -29.11 -15.41
CA PRO A 523 23.75 -29.16 -14.76
C PRO A 523 23.52 -27.94 -13.88
N TYR A 524 22.38 -27.28 -14.07
CA TYR A 524 21.85 -26.19 -13.27
C TYR A 524 20.67 -26.69 -12.44
N LYS A 525 20.69 -26.43 -11.15
CA LYS A 525 19.54 -26.71 -10.26
C LYS A 525 18.70 -25.45 -10.10
N LEU A 526 17.41 -25.59 -9.79
CA LEU A 526 16.47 -24.47 -9.73
C LEU A 526 15.93 -24.18 -8.33
N GLY A 527 16.57 -24.71 -7.29
CA GLY A 527 16.22 -24.37 -5.91
C GLY A 527 16.52 -22.90 -5.57
N LEU A 528 15.99 -22.45 -4.43
CA LEU A 528 16.06 -21.06 -3.94
C LEU A 528 17.49 -20.46 -3.86
N GLN A 529 18.53 -21.29 -3.82
CA GLN A 529 19.94 -20.86 -3.75
C GLN A 529 20.80 -21.43 -4.88
N ASP A 530 20.19 -22.06 -5.87
CA ASP A 530 20.90 -22.69 -6.97
C ASP A 530 21.08 -21.75 -8.17
N SER A 531 22.00 -22.11 -9.06
CA SER A 531 22.41 -21.27 -10.20
C SER A 531 21.45 -21.27 -11.38
N GLY A 532 20.40 -22.10 -11.40
CA GLY A 532 19.52 -22.27 -12.57
C GLY A 532 18.31 -21.35 -12.63
N GLY A 533 18.05 -20.54 -11.60
CA GLY A 533 16.87 -19.66 -11.55
C GLY A 533 16.77 -18.64 -12.70
N PHE A 534 17.89 -18.31 -13.35
CA PHE A 534 17.93 -17.33 -14.44
C PHE A 534 17.03 -17.69 -15.62
N VAL A 535 16.83 -18.99 -15.92
CA VAL A 535 16.00 -19.37 -17.07
C VAL A 535 14.51 -19.11 -16.87
N LEU A 536 14.08 -18.84 -15.64
CA LEU A 536 12.66 -18.73 -15.32
C LEU A 536 12.06 -17.40 -15.82
N GLY A 537 11.12 -17.51 -16.76
CA GLY A 537 10.30 -16.42 -17.25
C GLY A 537 8.98 -16.28 -16.49
N ARG A 538 7.89 -15.97 -17.21
CA ARG A 538 6.55 -15.87 -16.63
C ARG A 538 5.95 -17.26 -16.35
N GLY A 539 4.98 -17.32 -15.44
CA GLY A 539 4.20 -18.54 -15.17
C GLY A 539 4.85 -19.53 -14.20
N TRP A 540 5.91 -19.12 -13.52
CA TRP A 540 6.52 -19.87 -12.42
C TRP A 540 6.10 -19.28 -11.07
N GLY A 541 5.99 -20.13 -10.05
CA GLY A 541 5.77 -19.74 -8.67
C GLY A 541 7.08 -19.26 -8.00
N GLN A 542 7.02 -19.07 -6.69
CA GLN A 542 8.23 -18.82 -5.89
C GLN A 542 9.13 -20.06 -5.94
N GLN A 543 10.45 -19.86 -6.07
CA GLN A 543 11.42 -20.94 -5.96
C GLN A 543 11.38 -21.51 -4.53
N GLU A 544 11.42 -22.82 -4.43
CA GLU A 544 11.45 -23.60 -3.20
C GLU A 544 12.85 -24.23 -3.05
N PRO A 545 13.24 -24.79 -1.88
CA PRO A 545 14.58 -25.34 -1.70
C PRO A 545 14.97 -26.44 -2.69
N TRP A 546 13.98 -27.13 -3.27
CA TRP A 546 14.18 -28.27 -4.17
C TRP A 546 14.00 -27.92 -5.65
N GLY A 547 13.35 -26.79 -6.00
CA GLY A 547 12.97 -26.45 -7.37
C GLY A 547 11.84 -25.43 -7.44
N VAL A 548 11.09 -25.39 -8.54
CA VAL A 548 9.99 -24.43 -8.73
C VAL A 548 8.78 -25.09 -9.41
N TRP A 549 7.58 -24.67 -9.04
CA TRP A 549 6.34 -25.06 -9.72
C TRP A 549 5.93 -24.06 -10.79
N SER A 550 5.42 -24.53 -11.92
CA SER A 550 4.62 -23.70 -12.82
C SER A 550 3.25 -23.41 -12.22
N VAL A 551 2.74 -22.20 -12.41
CA VAL A 551 1.42 -21.76 -11.94
C VAL A 551 0.54 -21.42 -13.14
N GLY A 552 -0.55 -22.17 -13.32
CA GLY A 552 -1.48 -22.02 -14.43
C GLY A 552 -1.08 -22.81 -15.68
N LYS A 553 -1.67 -22.43 -16.82
CA LYS A 553 -1.58 -23.20 -18.09
C LYS A 553 -0.38 -22.87 -18.96
N ARG A 554 0.42 -21.86 -18.57
CA ARG A 554 1.51 -21.35 -19.38
C ARG A 554 2.68 -20.93 -18.53
N ALA A 555 3.87 -21.44 -18.84
CA ALA A 555 5.14 -20.99 -18.27
C ALA A 555 6.16 -20.69 -19.38
N GLU A 556 7.19 -19.90 -19.08
CA GLU A 556 8.18 -19.46 -20.06
C GLU A 556 9.59 -19.75 -19.54
N LEU A 557 10.46 -20.27 -20.39
CA LEU A 557 11.90 -20.39 -20.16
C LEU A 557 12.64 -19.47 -21.10
N ASN A 558 13.64 -18.76 -20.61
CA ASN A 558 14.45 -17.81 -21.37
C ASN A 558 15.90 -18.28 -21.35
N PHE A 559 16.47 -18.51 -22.53
CA PHE A 559 17.85 -18.94 -22.69
C PHE A 559 18.70 -17.82 -23.31
N PRO A 560 19.89 -17.51 -22.77
CA PRO A 560 20.75 -16.47 -23.33
C PRO A 560 21.39 -16.98 -24.61
N CYS A 561 21.08 -16.36 -25.75
CA CYS A 561 21.55 -16.76 -27.09
C CYS A 561 22.34 -15.64 -27.76
N SER A 562 23.14 -14.88 -27.02
CA SER A 562 24.07 -13.91 -27.61
C SER A 562 25.33 -13.76 -26.76
N GLY A 563 26.31 -13.03 -27.29
CA GLY A 563 27.62 -12.93 -26.68
C GLY A 563 28.41 -14.23 -26.84
N GLU A 564 29.54 -14.31 -26.14
CA GLU A 564 30.33 -15.54 -26.07
C GLU A 564 29.59 -16.56 -25.19
N GLN A 565 28.89 -17.48 -25.86
CA GLN A 565 28.28 -18.66 -25.27
C GLN A 565 29.16 -19.88 -25.57
N PHE A 566 29.05 -20.93 -24.76
CA PHE A 566 29.76 -22.18 -25.04
C PHE A 566 29.30 -22.83 -26.36
N TYR A 567 28.10 -22.50 -26.83
CA TYR A 567 27.54 -22.91 -28.10
C TYR A 567 27.53 -21.76 -29.09
N ARG A 568 27.50 -22.10 -30.38
CA ARG A 568 27.38 -21.13 -31.46
C ARG A 568 25.96 -20.59 -31.56
N VAL A 569 25.81 -19.28 -31.39
CA VAL A 569 24.51 -18.56 -31.41
C VAL A 569 23.75 -18.72 -32.74
N ASP A 570 24.48 -18.87 -33.84
CA ASP A 570 23.94 -19.11 -35.18
C ASP A 570 23.55 -20.57 -35.44
N GLN A 571 23.72 -21.45 -34.45
CA GLN A 571 23.44 -22.87 -34.54
C GLN A 571 22.41 -23.33 -33.50
N PRO A 572 21.69 -24.43 -33.77
CA PRO A 572 20.85 -25.04 -32.76
C PRO A 572 21.66 -25.51 -31.54
N PHE A 573 21.04 -25.48 -30.37
CA PHE A 573 21.60 -26.02 -29.14
C PHE A 573 20.58 -26.90 -28.41
N ASP A 574 21.07 -27.91 -27.72
CA ASP A 574 20.24 -28.90 -27.05
C ASP A 574 20.11 -28.60 -25.56
N VAL A 575 18.90 -28.78 -25.04
CA VAL A 575 18.56 -28.56 -23.64
C VAL A 575 17.88 -29.81 -23.09
N ALA A 576 18.27 -30.20 -21.88
CA ALA A 576 17.59 -31.20 -21.08
C ALA A 576 16.95 -30.54 -19.85
N LEU A 577 15.67 -30.80 -19.60
CA LEU A 577 14.94 -30.36 -18.41
C LEU A 577 14.59 -31.55 -17.54
N LYS A 578 14.72 -31.38 -16.23
CA LYS A 578 14.27 -32.36 -15.22
C LYS A 578 12.99 -31.86 -14.58
N MET A 579 11.89 -32.53 -14.87
CA MET A 579 10.54 -32.06 -14.53
C MET A 579 9.67 -33.16 -13.93
N GLU A 580 8.77 -32.79 -13.02
CA GLU A 580 7.73 -33.69 -12.49
C GLU A 580 6.34 -33.07 -12.64
N PRO A 581 5.32 -33.83 -13.05
CA PRO A 581 3.96 -33.29 -13.13
C PRO A 581 3.27 -33.27 -11.76
N TYR A 582 2.44 -32.26 -11.52
CA TYR A 582 1.41 -32.33 -10.50
C TYR A 582 0.16 -33.00 -11.07
N GLY A 583 -0.11 -34.24 -10.63
CA GLY A 583 -1.21 -35.04 -11.20
C GLY A 583 -0.93 -35.46 -12.65
N GLN A 584 -1.99 -35.65 -13.44
CA GLN A 584 -1.86 -36.02 -14.85
C GLN A 584 -1.71 -34.77 -15.71
N GLN A 585 -0.52 -34.57 -16.28
CA GLN A 585 -0.23 -33.45 -17.16
C GLN A 585 0.24 -33.92 -18.54
N ALA A 586 -0.21 -33.20 -19.57
CA ALA A 586 0.44 -33.16 -20.87
C ALA A 586 1.09 -31.79 -21.02
N LEU A 587 2.29 -31.79 -21.60
CA LEU A 587 3.11 -30.60 -21.80
C LEU A 587 3.44 -30.46 -23.29
N THR A 588 3.37 -29.23 -23.79
CA THR A 588 3.87 -28.87 -25.13
C THR A 588 4.92 -27.77 -24.95
N LEU A 589 6.11 -27.98 -25.52
CA LEU A 589 7.20 -27.00 -25.55
C LEU A 589 7.22 -26.34 -26.93
N ARG A 590 7.22 -25.01 -26.98
CA ARG A 590 7.22 -24.24 -28.23
C ARG A 590 8.30 -23.16 -28.26
N ALA A 591 8.92 -22.98 -29.42
CA ALA A 591 9.75 -21.83 -29.77
C ALA A 591 9.07 -21.07 -30.92
N GLY A 592 8.37 -19.99 -30.59
CA GLY A 592 7.45 -19.35 -31.55
C GLY A 592 6.36 -20.32 -32.00
N GLU A 593 6.24 -20.53 -33.31
CA GLU A 593 5.27 -21.46 -33.90
C GLU A 593 5.75 -22.94 -33.88
N GLN A 594 7.06 -23.17 -33.69
CA GLN A 594 7.64 -24.50 -33.76
C GLN A 594 7.44 -25.28 -32.46
N VAL A 595 6.89 -26.49 -32.55
CA VAL A 595 6.81 -27.44 -31.42
C VAL A 595 8.16 -28.12 -31.27
N LEU A 596 8.78 -27.95 -30.10
CA LEU A 596 10.06 -28.56 -29.74
C LEU A 596 9.89 -29.94 -29.10
N TRP A 597 8.81 -30.12 -28.35
CA TRP A 597 8.45 -31.37 -27.69
C TRP A 597 6.97 -31.37 -27.35
N GLN A 598 6.31 -32.53 -27.39
CA GLN A 598 4.92 -32.68 -26.96
C GLN A 598 4.70 -34.10 -26.42
N GLY A 599 4.10 -34.21 -25.24
CA GLY A 599 3.79 -35.52 -24.67
C GLY A 599 3.21 -35.48 -23.25
N PRO A 600 2.72 -36.64 -22.76
CA PRO A 600 2.35 -36.80 -21.36
C PRO A 600 3.58 -36.87 -20.46
N LEU A 601 3.47 -36.30 -19.26
CA LEU A 601 4.48 -36.44 -18.21
C LEU A 601 4.06 -37.55 -17.25
N ARG A 602 5.00 -38.45 -16.93
CA ARG A 602 4.78 -39.57 -16.01
C ARG A 602 5.26 -39.22 -14.60
N ALA A 603 4.65 -39.83 -13.60
CA ALA A 603 5.10 -39.71 -12.21
C ALA A 603 6.50 -40.34 -12.05
N GLY A 604 7.39 -39.68 -11.30
CA GLY A 604 8.77 -40.12 -11.07
C GLY A 604 9.87 -39.35 -11.82
N GLY A 605 9.50 -38.26 -12.51
CA GLY A 605 10.43 -37.38 -13.20
C GLY A 605 10.62 -37.74 -14.67
N ALA A 606 10.63 -36.72 -15.53
CA ALA A 606 10.96 -36.85 -16.94
C ALA A 606 12.19 -35.98 -17.27
N ASP A 607 13.18 -36.59 -17.91
CA ASP A 607 14.27 -35.89 -18.60
C ASP A 607 13.79 -35.53 -20.01
N ILE A 608 13.28 -34.31 -20.17
CA ILE A 608 12.78 -33.82 -21.45
C ILE A 608 13.94 -33.20 -22.22
N ARG A 609 14.27 -33.76 -23.39
CA ARG A 609 15.32 -33.25 -24.27
C ARG A 609 14.70 -32.63 -25.51
N PHE A 610 15.20 -31.46 -25.89
CA PHE A 610 14.79 -30.78 -27.11
C PHE A 610 15.88 -29.86 -27.64
N THR A 611 15.79 -29.54 -28.92
CA THR A 611 16.71 -28.65 -29.62
C THR A 611 16.06 -27.29 -29.80
N VAL A 612 16.76 -26.23 -29.39
CA VAL A 612 16.30 -24.85 -29.59
C VAL A 612 16.88 -24.34 -30.91
N PRO A 613 16.04 -23.94 -31.89
CA PRO A 613 16.53 -23.46 -33.17
C PRO A 613 17.13 -22.05 -33.05
N PRO A 614 18.16 -21.71 -33.85
CA PRO A 614 18.81 -20.40 -33.79
C PRO A 614 17.85 -19.26 -34.19
N SER A 615 16.85 -19.55 -35.04
CA SER A 615 15.79 -18.60 -35.42
C SER A 615 14.93 -18.12 -34.26
N ASN A 616 14.94 -18.82 -33.13
CA ASN A 616 14.21 -18.42 -31.93
C ASN A 616 14.92 -17.33 -31.12
N CYS A 617 16.20 -17.08 -31.43
CA CYS A 617 16.96 -16.04 -30.75
C CYS A 617 16.51 -14.64 -31.18
N LYS A 618 15.95 -13.88 -30.24
CA LYS A 618 15.53 -12.49 -30.45
C LYS A 618 16.12 -11.59 -29.39
N GLN A 619 16.86 -10.56 -29.81
CA GLN A 619 17.52 -9.61 -28.90
C GLN A 619 18.42 -10.32 -27.87
N GLY A 620 19.06 -11.42 -28.27
CA GLY A 620 19.95 -12.20 -27.40
C GLY A 620 19.27 -13.15 -26.41
N VAL A 621 17.94 -13.31 -26.50
CA VAL A 621 17.18 -14.25 -25.69
C VAL A 621 16.35 -15.18 -26.56
N SER A 622 16.40 -16.47 -26.26
CA SER A 622 15.60 -17.50 -26.89
C SER A 622 14.50 -17.94 -25.91
N GLN A 623 13.25 -17.62 -26.22
CA GLN A 623 12.11 -17.92 -25.37
C GLN A 623 11.47 -19.26 -25.76
N VAL A 624 11.32 -20.16 -24.78
CA VAL A 624 10.58 -21.42 -24.92
C VAL A 624 9.33 -21.37 -24.04
N VAL A 625 8.17 -21.58 -24.64
CA VAL A 625 6.87 -21.57 -23.95
C VAL A 625 6.46 -22.99 -23.62
N LEU A 626 6.04 -23.19 -22.37
CA LEU A 626 5.47 -24.41 -21.82
C LEU A 626 3.96 -24.25 -21.78
N GLU A 627 3.22 -25.04 -22.55
CA GLU A 627 1.76 -25.13 -22.50
C GLU A 627 1.36 -26.35 -21.68
N ILE A 628 0.68 -26.12 -20.57
CA ILE A 628 0.34 -27.13 -19.56
C ILE A 628 -1.17 -27.37 -19.58
N ALA A 629 -1.58 -28.63 -19.79
CA ALA A 629 -2.98 -28.96 -20.05
C ALA A 629 -3.91 -28.71 -18.85
N ASN A 630 -3.60 -29.28 -17.68
CA ASN A 630 -4.57 -29.45 -16.59
C ASN A 630 -4.02 -29.04 -15.21
N PRO A 631 -3.51 -27.80 -15.04
CA PRO A 631 -3.00 -27.36 -13.74
C PRO A 631 -4.08 -27.46 -12.66
N THR A 632 -3.77 -28.08 -11.53
CA THR A 632 -4.73 -28.44 -10.47
C THR A 632 -4.28 -27.83 -9.14
N ARG A 633 -5.23 -27.44 -8.27
CA ARG A 633 -4.89 -26.93 -6.94
C ARG A 633 -4.79 -28.08 -5.94
N PRO A 634 -3.69 -28.20 -5.20
CA PRO A 634 -3.59 -29.18 -4.13
C PRO A 634 -4.69 -29.09 -3.07
N SER A 635 -5.22 -27.89 -2.84
CA SER A 635 -6.34 -27.66 -1.93
C SER A 635 -7.67 -28.21 -2.44
N ASP A 636 -7.94 -28.14 -3.75
CA ASP A 636 -9.14 -28.74 -4.34
C ASP A 636 -9.12 -30.27 -4.21
N ASP A 637 -7.92 -30.87 -4.22
CA ASP A 637 -7.69 -32.30 -4.00
C ASP A 637 -7.62 -32.71 -2.51
N GLY A 638 -7.70 -31.76 -1.57
CA GLY A 638 -7.56 -32.02 -0.13
C GLY A 638 -6.16 -32.50 0.30
N LYS A 639 -5.14 -32.31 -0.54
CA LYS A 639 -3.77 -32.81 -0.29
C LYS A 639 -2.91 -31.82 0.51
N SER A 640 -3.17 -30.52 0.38
CA SER A 640 -2.50 -29.48 1.18
C SER A 640 -3.32 -28.18 1.20
N GLY A 641 -2.90 -27.18 1.97
CA GLY A 641 -3.49 -25.84 1.95
C GLY A 641 -3.07 -24.96 0.75
N ASP A 642 -2.30 -25.51 -0.20
CA ASP A 642 -1.79 -24.75 -1.34
C ASP A 642 -2.90 -24.51 -2.38
N ASN A 643 -3.21 -23.22 -2.62
CA ASN A 643 -4.26 -22.77 -3.53
C ASN A 643 -3.75 -22.42 -4.94
N ARG A 644 -2.45 -22.62 -5.22
CA ARG A 644 -1.87 -22.41 -6.55
C ARG A 644 -2.35 -23.50 -7.51
N ALA A 645 -2.71 -23.14 -8.74
CA ALA A 645 -3.02 -24.12 -9.78
C ALA A 645 -1.70 -24.68 -10.34
N LEU A 646 -1.20 -25.76 -9.75
CA LEU A 646 0.10 -26.34 -10.05
C LEU A 646 0.05 -27.22 -11.29
N GLY A 647 1.01 -27.01 -12.19
CA GLY A 647 1.15 -27.75 -13.44
C GLY A 647 2.29 -28.76 -13.36
N VAL A 648 3.50 -28.29 -13.65
CA VAL A 648 4.74 -29.07 -13.67
C VAL A 648 5.78 -28.41 -12.78
N SER A 649 6.62 -29.21 -12.13
CA SER A 649 7.79 -28.71 -11.44
C SER A 649 9.01 -28.76 -12.35
N LEU A 650 9.95 -27.86 -12.09
CA LEU A 650 11.26 -27.82 -12.72
C LEU A 650 12.31 -27.75 -11.60
N PHE A 651 13.18 -28.75 -11.53
CA PHE A 651 14.20 -28.85 -10.49
C PHE A 651 15.62 -28.99 -11.06
N GLY A 652 15.75 -29.23 -12.37
CA GLY A 652 17.03 -29.27 -13.06
C GLY A 652 16.94 -28.86 -14.52
N LEU A 653 18.05 -28.34 -15.04
CA LEU A 653 18.29 -27.92 -16.40
C LEU A 653 19.71 -28.32 -16.77
N GLN A 654 19.97 -28.73 -18.01
CA GLN A 654 21.33 -28.87 -18.52
C GLN A 654 21.36 -28.44 -19.98
N PHE A 655 22.33 -27.59 -20.32
CA PHE A 655 22.68 -27.36 -21.72
C PHE A 655 23.59 -28.50 -22.16
N LEU A 656 23.21 -29.21 -23.22
CA LEU A 656 24.00 -30.32 -23.73
C LEU A 656 25.07 -29.74 -24.66
N GLY A 657 26.32 -30.18 -24.49
CA GLY A 657 27.41 -29.81 -25.39
C GLY A 657 27.07 -30.19 -26.83
N GLN A 658 27.51 -29.39 -27.80
CA GLN A 658 27.43 -29.79 -29.20
C GLN A 658 28.14 -31.13 -29.35
N THR A 659 27.41 -32.18 -29.71
CA THR A 659 28.06 -33.42 -30.14
C THR A 659 28.76 -33.06 -31.44
N PRO A 660 30.10 -33.23 -31.57
CA PRO A 660 30.75 -32.96 -32.84
C PRO A 660 30.02 -33.80 -33.90
N SER A 661 29.52 -33.13 -34.93
CA SER A 661 28.94 -33.80 -36.08
C SER A 661 30.06 -34.66 -36.68
N LEU A 662 29.91 -35.98 -36.56
CA LEU A 662 30.79 -36.95 -37.20
C LEU A 662 30.67 -36.87 -38.72
#